data_AF-A0A2E3SE00-F1
#
_entry.id   AF-A0A2E3SE00-F1
#
_cell.length_a   1.000
_cell.length_b   1.000
_cell.length_c   1.000
_cell.angle_alpha   90.00
_cell.angle_beta   90.00
_cell.angle_gamma   90.00
#
_symmetry.space_group_name_H-M   'P 1'
#
loop_
_entity.id
_entity.type
_entity.pdbx_description
1 polymer ?
#
loop_
_entity_poly.entity_id
_entity_poly.type
_entity_poly.pdbx_seq_one_letter_code
_entity_poly.pdbx_strand_id
1 'polypeptide(L)'
;MKKITFLLSVLLVSSLASCEKKREGNPRVLVFSKTMGFEHASIPTGIAAIQKLGTENGFGVDTTKNAEAFTDETLKQYSAIIFLSTTGNVLDHRQEAAFERYIQAGGGFVGIHAATDTEYDWGWYTKLVGGQFLSHPNGTPEADFIIKDKNFPATEFFTDTVWHRTDELYNFKKLNPDVNVLITVDESTYEGGENGDFHPMSWYHEFDGGRSFYTAAGHTDESFSEELFLKHVLGGIQYAIGKNLELDYGKATSQIPPDADRFTKKVLVEGEFFEPTEMAVLPNNDVLIAQRRGEIMLYSNETQELKQVAFLDVYHKTLNTPGVNAEEGLMGLQKDPDYANNHWIYAYYAPTGDKWVNRLSRFKYKDGVFDLDSEQVILEVESQREICCHTGGSIAFGGDGLLYLSTGDNSTPFDEPSAPYVNKGYAPLNDLPGKEQYDARRSSGNTNDLRGKILRIKVNEDGSYDIPKGNLFPQGTEKTRPEIYTMGHRNPYRISVDPKNGYLYWGDVGPDAGEDDLANRGPRGYDEVGQARQAGNYGWPLFIADNKAYLDYDYATGESGAAFDPEKPINDSRNNTGLRELPPAQPAMIFYPYAPTQDFPQVGTGGRNAMAGPVYYSDLYEGENKLPDYYDGKVMIYEWMRGWMMAVTLFEDGTLNKMEPFAPDVKVNNLIDMEISDDGRIYLLEYGSGWFTQNEDSGLSYIEYNGGNRPPLIDSFIVDKTSGRLPLEVTATVQAHDREKDAISYVWDFGNGETKETSENSIQHIYSEPGEYKVSVAVKDSKGASQKSNLVRITAGNSRPVVSIDLKGGNSSFFIAGAPIEYEVRVEDPDGTEINTENIFVSVDYLEGMDQVNMSMGHQKVSAAVTGKALTQSMDCKACHKEREGSIGPNYLEIAEKYKDQEDAMAYLQKKIAEGGSGVWGEVMMPAHPNITQDETRQIAQYIQSLVADQASKKSLPPFGKIVPQPTQGSKVLVLTASYTDEGQGSVTPLTGTTSAYLQSSTVGFSKNTKADGMSYVKFGGMDLLVLPEDESWFALENIDLTGVKNVMLTLGWQAPPTASITFELRKDSPDGALLGSGTMPAPAAAQPGGMLMINLDNAVNDMVDGLYFVYKPTEGENRGPAPVALVNATFN
;
A
#
# COMPACT_ATOMS: atom_id res chain seq x y z
N MET A 1 -73.39 -30.79 7.35
CA MET A 1 -72.05 -30.53 7.92
C MET A 1 -70.90 -30.85 6.97
N LYS A 2 -70.94 -31.89 6.12
CA LYS A 2 -69.83 -32.24 5.19
C LYS A 2 -69.50 -31.24 4.06
N LYS A 3 -70.39 -30.29 3.71
CA LYS A 3 -70.10 -29.26 2.68
C LYS A 3 -69.45 -27.97 3.23
N ILE A 4 -69.51 -27.74 4.55
CA ILE A 4 -68.91 -26.56 5.18
C ILE A 4 -67.45 -26.83 5.56
N THR A 5 -67.12 -28.08 5.91
CA THR A 5 -65.75 -28.49 6.25
C THR A 5 -64.81 -28.54 5.03
N PHE A 6 -65.34 -28.82 3.83
CA PHE A 6 -64.56 -28.80 2.59
C PHE A 6 -64.28 -27.36 2.10
N LEU A 7 -65.22 -26.43 2.31
CA LEU A 7 -64.99 -25.02 1.98
C LEU A 7 -63.99 -24.35 2.94
N LEU A 8 -64.04 -24.69 4.23
CA LEU A 8 -63.06 -24.17 5.21
C LEU A 8 -61.66 -24.75 5.03
N SER A 9 -61.51 -25.99 4.54
CA SER A 9 -60.18 -26.56 4.26
C SER A 9 -59.58 -26.02 2.96
N VAL A 10 -60.39 -25.68 1.96
CA VAL A 10 -59.91 -24.99 0.74
C VAL A 10 -59.55 -23.52 1.04
N LEU A 11 -60.28 -22.85 1.94
CA LEU A 11 -59.96 -21.48 2.40
C LEU A 11 -58.73 -21.42 3.34
N LEU A 12 -58.46 -22.46 4.13
CA LEU A 12 -57.26 -22.52 4.99
C LEU A 12 -55.98 -22.87 4.20
N VAL A 13 -56.11 -23.62 3.10
CA VAL A 13 -54.99 -23.94 2.19
C VAL A 13 -54.69 -22.77 1.24
N SER A 14 -55.67 -21.91 0.93
CA SER A 14 -55.44 -20.68 0.16
C SER A 14 -54.93 -19.49 0.98
N SER A 15 -54.88 -19.59 2.31
CA SER A 15 -54.23 -18.62 3.21
C SER A 15 -52.80 -18.99 3.62
N LEU A 16 -52.25 -20.11 3.13
CA LEU A 16 -50.86 -20.54 3.35
C LEU A 16 -50.01 -20.48 2.07
N ALA A 17 -50.56 -19.96 0.96
CA ALA A 17 -49.72 -19.46 -0.11
C ALA A 17 -49.04 -18.20 0.41
N SER A 18 -47.80 -18.34 0.90
CA SER A 18 -46.90 -17.20 1.06
C SER A 18 -46.92 -16.44 -0.26
N CYS A 19 -47.54 -15.25 -0.28
CA CYS A 19 -47.49 -14.38 -1.43
C CYS A 19 -46.03 -13.98 -1.63
N GLU A 20 -45.30 -14.73 -2.46
CA GLU A 20 -43.99 -14.32 -2.96
C GLU A 20 -44.18 -12.95 -3.62
N LYS A 21 -43.67 -11.88 -2.99
CA LYS A 21 -43.77 -10.53 -3.53
C LYS A 21 -42.88 -10.42 -4.76
N LYS A 22 -43.51 -10.40 -5.94
CA LYS A 22 -42.82 -10.20 -7.21
C LYS A 22 -42.54 -8.70 -7.39
N ARG A 23 -41.33 -8.34 -7.85
CA ARG A 23 -40.98 -6.96 -8.16
C ARG A 23 -41.87 -6.42 -9.28
N GLU A 24 -42.29 -5.16 -9.18
CA GLU A 24 -43.03 -4.48 -10.26
C GLU A 24 -42.15 -4.22 -11.49
N GLY A 25 -42.73 -4.38 -12.68
CA GLY A 25 -42.03 -4.15 -13.96
C GLY A 25 -41.18 -5.32 -14.45
N ASN A 26 -40.42 -5.07 -15.52
CA ASN A 26 -39.48 -6.04 -16.06
C ASN A 26 -38.27 -6.19 -15.11
N PRO A 27 -37.70 -7.41 -14.99
CA PRO A 27 -36.46 -7.61 -14.25
C PRO A 27 -35.34 -6.72 -14.82
N ARG A 28 -34.40 -6.32 -13.96
CA ARG A 28 -33.21 -5.55 -14.35
C ARG A 28 -31.96 -6.31 -13.93
N VAL A 29 -30.91 -6.23 -14.73
CA VAL A 29 -29.60 -6.77 -14.42
C VAL A 29 -28.54 -5.69 -14.50
N LEU A 30 -27.52 -5.78 -13.66
CA LEU A 30 -26.35 -4.90 -13.68
C LEU A 30 -25.16 -5.68 -14.23
N VAL A 31 -24.58 -5.22 -15.34
CA VAL A 31 -23.31 -5.76 -15.86
C VAL A 31 -22.16 -4.96 -15.25
N PHE A 32 -21.34 -5.65 -14.48
CA PHE A 32 -20.11 -5.13 -13.87
C PHE A 32 -18.90 -5.68 -14.61
N SER A 33 -17.99 -4.79 -15.03
CA SER A 33 -16.83 -5.14 -15.86
C SER A 33 -15.55 -4.38 -15.46
N LYS A 34 -15.39 -4.11 -14.17
CA LYS A 34 -14.14 -3.56 -13.63
C LYS A 34 -13.05 -4.62 -13.66
N THR A 35 -11.84 -4.23 -14.01
CA THR A 35 -10.65 -5.09 -14.05
C THR A 35 -9.51 -4.38 -13.35
N MET A 36 -8.85 -5.08 -12.43
CA MET A 36 -7.60 -4.67 -11.78
C MET A 36 -6.41 -5.52 -12.23
N GLY A 37 -6.67 -6.60 -13.00
CA GLY A 37 -5.68 -7.41 -13.69
C GLY A 37 -5.77 -7.21 -15.21
N PHE A 38 -5.82 -8.32 -15.96
CA PHE A 38 -5.94 -8.29 -17.42
C PHE A 38 -7.30 -7.74 -17.87
N GLU A 39 -7.32 -6.81 -18.84
CA GLU A 39 -8.54 -6.28 -19.44
C GLU A 39 -8.82 -6.98 -20.77
N HIS A 40 -9.92 -7.73 -20.82
CA HIS A 40 -10.30 -8.52 -21.99
C HIS A 40 -10.91 -7.64 -23.09
N ALA A 41 -10.45 -7.81 -24.33
CA ALA A 41 -10.94 -7.05 -25.49
C ALA A 41 -12.42 -7.29 -25.79
N SER A 42 -12.97 -8.43 -25.36
CA SER A 42 -14.36 -8.83 -25.60
C SER A 42 -15.40 -8.14 -24.71
N ILE A 43 -14.99 -7.42 -23.66
CA ILE A 43 -15.91 -6.76 -22.72
C ILE A 43 -16.92 -5.85 -23.43
N PRO A 44 -16.54 -4.93 -24.36
CA PRO A 44 -17.50 -4.09 -25.06
C PRO A 44 -18.50 -4.90 -25.91
N THR A 45 -18.03 -5.95 -26.58
CA THR A 45 -18.86 -6.83 -27.41
C THR A 45 -19.84 -7.64 -26.56
N GLY A 46 -19.39 -8.15 -25.41
CA GLY A 46 -20.22 -8.85 -24.44
C GLY A 46 -21.30 -7.98 -23.81
N ILE A 47 -20.97 -6.73 -23.46
CA ILE A 47 -21.96 -5.75 -22.99
C ILE A 47 -23.05 -5.54 -24.05
N ALA A 48 -22.66 -5.29 -25.30
CA ALA A 48 -23.61 -5.05 -26.39
C ALA A 48 -24.52 -6.27 -26.64
N ALA A 49 -23.96 -7.48 -26.58
CA ALA A 49 -24.71 -8.72 -26.71
C ALA A 49 -25.72 -8.91 -25.58
N ILE A 50 -25.34 -8.67 -24.31
CA ILE A 50 -26.24 -8.81 -23.16
C ILE A 50 -27.36 -7.76 -23.22
N GLN A 51 -27.06 -6.51 -23.61
CA GLN A 51 -28.09 -5.47 -23.83
C GLN A 51 -29.10 -5.86 -24.92
N LYS A 52 -28.62 -6.48 -26.00
CA LYS A 52 -29.48 -7.02 -27.05
C LYS A 52 -30.35 -8.16 -26.51
N LEU A 53 -29.78 -9.11 -25.77
CA LEU A 53 -30.53 -10.20 -25.12
C LEU A 53 -31.62 -9.65 -24.19
N GLY A 54 -31.32 -8.60 -23.41
CA GLY A 54 -32.29 -7.95 -22.53
C GLY A 54 -33.46 -7.34 -23.29
N THR A 55 -33.16 -6.63 -24.39
CA THR A 55 -34.18 -6.03 -25.26
C THR A 55 -35.09 -7.10 -25.89
N GLU A 56 -34.51 -8.22 -26.34
CA GLU A 56 -35.23 -9.30 -27.01
C GLU A 56 -36.04 -10.19 -26.04
N ASN A 57 -35.64 -10.27 -24.76
CA ASN A 57 -36.20 -11.20 -23.78
C ASN A 57 -36.86 -10.54 -22.56
N GLY A 58 -37.04 -9.23 -22.58
CA GLY A 58 -37.88 -8.52 -21.62
C GLY A 58 -37.23 -8.25 -20.25
N PHE A 59 -35.93 -7.95 -20.22
CA PHE A 59 -35.22 -7.47 -19.03
C PHE A 59 -34.35 -6.24 -19.32
N GLY A 60 -34.26 -5.32 -18.37
CA GLY A 60 -33.40 -4.14 -18.48
C GLY A 60 -31.94 -4.46 -18.17
N VAL A 61 -31.00 -3.78 -18.83
CA VAL A 61 -29.57 -3.98 -18.64
C VAL A 61 -28.91 -2.63 -18.37
N ASP A 62 -28.37 -2.48 -17.17
CA ASP A 62 -27.51 -1.35 -16.81
C ASP A 62 -26.05 -1.84 -16.75
N THR A 63 -25.09 -0.94 -16.95
CA THR A 63 -23.67 -1.30 -16.98
C THR A 63 -22.85 -0.34 -16.13
N THR A 64 -21.80 -0.85 -15.48
CA THR A 64 -20.88 -0.01 -14.71
C THR A 64 -19.50 -0.65 -14.61
N LYS A 65 -18.47 0.21 -14.56
CA LYS A 65 -17.11 -0.15 -14.07
C LYS A 65 -16.84 0.45 -12.69
N ASN A 66 -17.78 1.26 -12.16
CA ASN A 66 -17.65 1.89 -10.85
C ASN A 66 -18.14 0.94 -9.75
N ALA A 67 -17.21 0.52 -8.88
CA ALA A 67 -17.49 -0.34 -7.73
C ALA A 67 -18.30 0.36 -6.63
N GLU A 68 -18.34 1.70 -6.61
CA GLU A 68 -19.20 2.47 -5.69
C GLU A 68 -20.71 2.19 -5.89
N ALA A 69 -21.08 1.53 -6.99
CA ALA A 69 -22.43 1.04 -7.21
C ALA A 69 -22.80 -0.16 -6.31
N PHE A 70 -21.85 -0.79 -5.63
CA PHE A 70 -22.10 -1.93 -4.73
C PHE A 70 -22.54 -1.43 -3.34
N THR A 71 -23.78 -0.95 -3.28
CA THR A 71 -24.47 -0.56 -2.05
C THR A 71 -25.85 -1.22 -1.98
N ASP A 72 -26.39 -1.41 -0.77
CA ASP A 72 -27.75 -1.96 -0.58
C ASP A 72 -28.80 -1.17 -1.39
N GLU A 73 -28.70 0.17 -1.45
CA GLU A 73 -29.63 1.02 -2.19
C GLU A 73 -29.60 0.81 -3.71
N THR A 74 -28.42 0.52 -4.24
CA THR A 74 -28.24 0.33 -5.68
C THR A 74 -28.58 -1.11 -6.06
N LEU A 75 -28.02 -2.09 -5.35
CA LEU A 75 -28.16 -3.51 -5.65
C LEU A 75 -29.61 -4.01 -5.50
N LYS A 76 -30.39 -3.44 -4.57
CA LYS A 76 -31.83 -3.78 -4.40
C LYS A 76 -32.69 -3.56 -5.65
N GLN A 77 -32.20 -2.82 -6.64
CA GLN A 77 -32.91 -2.55 -7.90
C GLN A 77 -32.76 -3.67 -8.93
N TYR A 78 -31.80 -4.57 -8.74
CA TYR A 78 -31.41 -5.58 -9.72
C TYR A 78 -31.85 -6.97 -9.29
N SER A 79 -32.28 -7.78 -10.25
CA SER A 79 -32.67 -9.18 -10.06
C SER A 79 -31.47 -10.11 -10.16
N ALA A 80 -30.47 -9.73 -10.97
CA ALA A 80 -29.18 -10.39 -11.04
C ALA A 80 -28.05 -9.38 -11.30
N ILE A 81 -26.85 -9.68 -10.83
CA ILE A 81 -25.60 -8.98 -11.14
C ILE A 81 -24.74 -9.90 -12.01
N ILE A 82 -24.17 -9.35 -13.07
CA ILE A 82 -23.35 -10.08 -14.04
C ILE A 82 -21.92 -9.55 -13.92
N PHE A 83 -20.98 -10.42 -13.56
CA PHE A 83 -19.55 -10.14 -13.65
C PHE A 83 -19.07 -10.60 -15.02
N LEU A 84 -18.79 -9.64 -15.90
CA LEU A 84 -18.36 -9.90 -17.27
C LEU A 84 -16.85 -9.69 -17.37
N SER A 85 -16.11 -10.79 -17.33
CA SER A 85 -14.65 -10.82 -17.47
C SER A 85 -13.92 -9.85 -16.52
N THR A 86 -14.39 -9.74 -15.27
CA THR A 86 -13.70 -9.03 -14.19
C THR A 86 -12.38 -9.73 -13.86
N THR A 87 -11.38 -9.00 -13.36
CA THR A 87 -10.08 -9.59 -12.97
C THR A 87 -9.47 -8.87 -11.76
N GLY A 88 -8.80 -9.60 -10.88
CA GLY A 88 -8.19 -9.08 -9.64
C GLY A 88 -9.20 -8.69 -8.55
N ASN A 89 -8.79 -7.85 -7.60
CA ASN A 89 -9.63 -7.40 -6.49
C ASN A 89 -10.36 -6.10 -6.85
N VAL A 90 -11.65 -6.19 -7.12
CA VAL A 90 -12.44 -5.14 -7.76
C VAL A 90 -13.36 -4.41 -6.79
N LEU A 91 -13.68 -5.03 -5.65
CA LEU A 91 -14.48 -4.50 -4.55
C LEU A 91 -13.63 -4.23 -3.30
N ASP A 92 -14.02 -3.24 -2.50
CA ASP A 92 -13.52 -3.10 -1.13
C ASP A 92 -14.40 -3.87 -0.12
N HIS A 93 -13.90 -4.04 1.11
CA HIS A 93 -14.59 -4.75 2.20
C HIS A 93 -16.05 -4.31 2.47
N ARG A 94 -16.41 -3.04 2.22
CA ARG A 94 -17.81 -2.58 2.35
C ARG A 94 -18.66 -2.99 1.17
N GLN A 95 -18.11 -2.87 -0.03
CA GLN A 95 -18.75 -3.28 -1.27
C GLN A 95 -18.95 -4.80 -1.31
N GLU A 96 -17.96 -5.56 -0.81
CA GLU A 96 -18.08 -7.00 -0.57
C GLU A 96 -19.25 -7.30 0.37
N ALA A 97 -19.31 -6.65 1.55
CA ALA A 97 -20.39 -6.86 2.50
C ALA A 97 -21.77 -6.53 1.90
N ALA A 98 -21.90 -5.44 1.13
CA ALA A 98 -23.12 -5.12 0.41
C ALA A 98 -23.49 -6.21 -0.63
N PHE A 99 -22.49 -6.81 -1.29
CA PHE A 99 -22.71 -7.89 -2.25
C PHE A 99 -23.12 -9.21 -1.57
N GLU A 100 -22.51 -9.58 -0.44
CA GLU A 100 -22.93 -10.73 0.38
C GLU A 100 -24.41 -10.57 0.78
N ARG A 101 -24.76 -9.39 1.31
CA ARG A 101 -26.13 -9.06 1.74
C ARG A 101 -27.12 -9.12 0.58
N TYR A 102 -26.70 -8.68 -0.62
CA TYR A 102 -27.51 -8.77 -1.83
C TYR A 102 -27.85 -10.23 -2.20
N ILE A 103 -26.86 -11.13 -2.15
CA ILE A 103 -27.07 -12.55 -2.43
C ILE A 103 -27.93 -13.20 -1.34
N GLN A 104 -27.66 -12.92 -0.06
CA GLN A 104 -28.45 -13.37 1.10
C GLN A 104 -29.91 -12.92 1.04
N ALA A 105 -30.16 -11.73 0.47
CA ALA A 105 -31.50 -11.21 0.27
C ALA A 105 -32.26 -11.91 -0.89
N GLY A 106 -31.61 -12.81 -1.65
CA GLY A 106 -32.18 -13.57 -2.76
C GLY A 106 -31.75 -13.13 -4.16
N GLY A 107 -30.73 -12.26 -4.24
CA GLY A 107 -30.15 -11.77 -5.48
C GLY A 107 -29.53 -12.86 -6.35
N GLY A 108 -29.52 -12.66 -7.67
CA GLY A 108 -28.89 -13.56 -8.63
C GLY A 108 -27.47 -13.12 -9.00
N PHE A 109 -26.61 -14.07 -9.31
CA PHE A 109 -25.25 -13.84 -9.80
C PHE A 109 -24.99 -14.63 -11.09
N VAL A 110 -24.29 -13.97 -12.02
CA VAL A 110 -23.81 -14.57 -13.28
C VAL A 110 -22.34 -14.21 -13.43
N GLY A 111 -21.45 -15.20 -13.40
CA GLY A 111 -20.05 -15.02 -13.77
C GLY A 111 -19.80 -15.47 -15.21
N ILE A 112 -19.12 -14.64 -16.00
CA ILE A 112 -18.74 -14.95 -17.39
C ILE A 112 -17.23 -14.84 -17.52
N HIS A 113 -16.62 -15.88 -18.07
CA HIS A 113 -15.21 -16.01 -18.38
C HIS A 113 -14.32 -15.67 -17.17
N ALA A 114 -13.66 -14.51 -17.17
CA ALA A 114 -12.67 -14.17 -16.14
C ALA A 114 -13.24 -13.90 -14.73
N ALA A 115 -14.56 -14.03 -14.52
CA ALA A 115 -15.15 -13.88 -13.18
C ALA A 115 -14.54 -14.81 -12.10
N THR A 116 -13.89 -15.93 -12.47
CA THR A 116 -13.11 -16.77 -11.53
C THR A 116 -11.68 -16.29 -11.28
N ASP A 117 -11.18 -15.33 -12.05
CA ASP A 117 -9.91 -14.61 -11.88
C ASP A 117 -10.12 -13.32 -11.05
N THR A 118 -11.09 -13.33 -10.13
CA THR A 118 -11.55 -12.16 -9.37
C THR A 118 -11.65 -12.49 -7.87
N GLU A 119 -11.25 -11.57 -6.98
CA GLU A 119 -11.33 -11.66 -5.51
C GLU A 119 -10.74 -12.96 -4.91
N TYR A 120 -9.46 -13.24 -5.19
CA TYR A 120 -8.78 -14.48 -4.77
C TYR A 120 -8.68 -14.69 -3.26
N ASP A 121 -8.63 -13.58 -2.53
CA ASP A 121 -8.50 -13.45 -1.08
C ASP A 121 -9.86 -13.41 -0.36
N TRP A 122 -10.96 -13.50 -1.11
CA TRP A 122 -12.32 -13.57 -0.60
C TRP A 122 -12.93 -14.96 -0.81
N GLY A 123 -12.77 -15.80 0.21
CA GLY A 123 -13.23 -17.19 0.21
C GLY A 123 -14.73 -17.34 -0.03
N TRP A 124 -15.56 -16.40 0.46
CA TRP A 124 -17.01 -16.44 0.21
C TRP A 124 -17.33 -16.22 -1.28
N TYR A 125 -16.64 -15.30 -1.96
CA TYR A 125 -16.80 -15.12 -3.41
C TYR A 125 -16.36 -16.36 -4.18
N THR A 126 -15.26 -16.99 -3.77
CA THR A 126 -14.81 -18.26 -4.37
C THR A 126 -15.90 -19.34 -4.28
N LYS A 127 -16.60 -19.43 -3.15
CA LYS A 127 -17.72 -20.37 -2.99
C LYS A 127 -18.94 -19.97 -3.84
N LEU A 128 -19.24 -18.67 -3.98
CA LEU A 128 -20.30 -18.13 -4.85
C LEU A 128 -20.04 -18.43 -6.33
N VAL A 129 -18.87 -18.08 -6.85
CA VAL A 129 -18.55 -18.30 -8.28
C VAL A 129 -18.31 -19.78 -8.56
N GLY A 130 -17.82 -20.55 -7.59
CA GLY A 130 -17.70 -22.01 -7.63
C GLY A 130 -16.31 -22.56 -7.99
N GLY A 131 -15.31 -21.69 -8.15
CA GLY A 131 -13.92 -22.06 -8.42
C GLY A 131 -13.01 -20.84 -8.57
N GLN A 132 -11.69 -21.05 -8.56
CA GLN A 132 -10.70 -20.00 -8.85
C GLN A 132 -9.91 -20.34 -10.10
N PHE A 133 -9.57 -19.32 -10.89
CA PHE A 133 -8.62 -19.47 -11.98
C PHE A 133 -7.26 -19.98 -11.46
N LEU A 134 -6.67 -20.92 -12.20
CA LEU A 134 -5.34 -21.47 -11.95
C LEU A 134 -4.37 -21.09 -13.08
N SER A 135 -4.75 -21.42 -14.31
CA SER A 135 -3.93 -21.27 -15.51
C SER A 135 -4.81 -21.40 -16.76
N HIS A 136 -4.25 -21.22 -17.96
CA HIS A 136 -4.90 -21.54 -19.23
C HIS A 136 -3.84 -21.95 -20.28
N PRO A 137 -4.19 -22.71 -21.32
CA PRO A 137 -3.28 -23.02 -22.42
C PRO A 137 -2.99 -21.77 -23.26
N ASN A 138 -1.95 -21.83 -24.09
CA ASN A 138 -1.57 -20.68 -24.91
C ASN A 138 -2.57 -20.42 -26.03
N GLY A 139 -3.09 -19.20 -26.10
CA GLY A 139 -4.07 -18.76 -27.09
C GLY A 139 -5.47 -19.34 -26.86
N THR A 140 -6.25 -19.42 -27.93
CA THR A 140 -7.64 -19.90 -27.92
C THR A 140 -7.76 -21.21 -28.70
N PRO A 141 -7.45 -22.38 -28.11
CA PRO A 141 -7.59 -23.66 -28.81
C PRO A 141 -9.05 -24.00 -29.11
N GLU A 142 -9.26 -24.84 -30.14
CA GLU A 142 -10.53 -25.51 -30.36
C GLU A 142 -10.59 -26.76 -29.47
N ALA A 143 -11.72 -26.96 -28.80
CA ALA A 143 -11.94 -28.12 -27.92
C ALA A 143 -13.41 -28.58 -27.93
N ASP A 144 -13.61 -29.80 -27.44
CA ASP A 144 -14.93 -30.43 -27.33
C ASP A 144 -15.55 -30.13 -25.96
N PHE A 145 -16.58 -29.27 -25.96
CA PHE A 145 -17.39 -29.00 -24.77
C PHE A 145 -18.49 -30.07 -24.65
N ILE A 146 -18.45 -30.87 -23.59
CA ILE A 146 -19.36 -31.97 -23.34
C ILE A 146 -20.53 -31.51 -22.46
N ILE A 147 -21.74 -31.50 -23.04
CA ILE A 147 -22.98 -31.11 -22.34
C ILE A 147 -23.41 -32.26 -21.41
N LYS A 148 -23.31 -32.06 -20.09
CA LYS A 148 -23.65 -33.05 -19.07
C LYS A 148 -25.12 -33.05 -18.69
N ASP A 149 -25.76 -31.87 -18.68
CA ASP A 149 -27.20 -31.73 -18.42
C ASP A 149 -27.89 -30.96 -19.54
N LYS A 150 -28.88 -31.57 -20.19
CA LYS A 150 -29.69 -30.98 -21.27
C LYS A 150 -31.08 -30.54 -20.80
N ASN A 151 -31.33 -30.50 -19.49
CA ASN A 151 -32.63 -30.09 -18.94
C ASN A 151 -32.59 -28.70 -18.27
N PHE A 152 -31.41 -28.09 -18.20
CA PHE A 152 -31.23 -26.76 -17.62
C PHE A 152 -31.42 -25.66 -18.69
N PRO A 153 -31.97 -24.47 -18.35
CA PRO A 153 -32.26 -23.42 -19.34
C PRO A 153 -31.06 -22.96 -20.18
N ALA A 154 -29.85 -22.98 -19.62
CA ALA A 154 -28.61 -22.63 -20.33
C ALA A 154 -28.12 -23.72 -21.30
N THR A 155 -28.73 -24.91 -21.31
CA THR A 155 -28.25 -26.06 -22.09
C THR A 155 -29.35 -26.86 -22.80
N GLU A 156 -30.63 -26.60 -22.52
CA GLU A 156 -31.76 -27.37 -23.06
C GLU A 156 -31.94 -27.27 -24.58
N PHE A 157 -31.36 -26.23 -25.18
CA PHE A 157 -31.39 -26.01 -26.63
C PHE A 157 -30.28 -26.76 -27.39
N PHE A 158 -29.31 -27.39 -26.70
CA PHE A 158 -28.29 -28.21 -27.36
C PHE A 158 -28.88 -29.54 -27.83
N THR A 159 -28.89 -29.75 -29.14
CA THR A 159 -29.28 -31.04 -29.73
C THR A 159 -28.18 -32.08 -29.57
N ASP A 160 -26.94 -31.70 -29.85
CA ASP A 160 -25.76 -32.57 -29.74
C ASP A 160 -25.17 -32.55 -28.33
N THR A 161 -24.49 -33.64 -27.95
CA THR A 161 -23.84 -33.76 -26.62
C THR A 161 -22.44 -33.13 -26.62
N VAL A 162 -21.89 -32.88 -27.80
CA VAL A 162 -20.60 -32.24 -28.00
C VAL A 162 -20.84 -30.91 -28.70
N TRP A 163 -20.29 -29.84 -28.14
CA TRP A 163 -20.27 -28.50 -28.70
C TRP A 163 -18.81 -28.14 -29.02
N HIS A 164 -18.46 -28.17 -30.29
CA HIS A 164 -17.11 -27.83 -30.76
C HIS A 164 -16.94 -26.32 -30.74
N ARG A 165 -15.92 -25.82 -30.01
CA ARG A 165 -15.75 -24.38 -29.80
C ARG A 165 -14.29 -23.99 -29.64
N THR A 166 -13.96 -22.82 -30.18
CA THR A 166 -12.67 -22.15 -29.97
C THR A 166 -12.80 -21.09 -28.87
N ASP A 167 -11.97 -21.18 -27.82
CA ASP A 167 -11.89 -20.14 -26.78
C ASP A 167 -10.64 -20.30 -25.91
N GLU A 168 -10.45 -19.39 -24.95
CA GLU A 168 -9.47 -19.58 -23.87
C GLU A 168 -10.04 -20.52 -22.80
N LEU A 169 -9.31 -21.61 -22.52
CA LEU A 169 -9.79 -22.71 -21.65
C LEU A 169 -9.16 -22.62 -20.27
N TYR A 170 -9.89 -22.08 -19.30
CA TYR A 170 -9.39 -21.93 -17.94
C TYR A 170 -9.26 -23.26 -17.21
N ASN A 171 -8.10 -23.50 -16.61
CA ASN A 171 -7.90 -24.48 -15.57
C ASN A 171 -8.29 -23.88 -14.21
N PHE A 172 -8.82 -24.69 -13.32
CA PHE A 172 -9.36 -24.25 -12.04
C PHE A 172 -8.68 -24.89 -10.82
N LYS A 173 -8.53 -24.10 -9.76
CA LYS A 173 -8.21 -24.55 -8.40
C LYS A 173 -9.39 -24.23 -7.47
N LYS A 174 -9.42 -24.86 -6.28
CA LYS A 174 -10.49 -24.68 -5.28
C LYS A 174 -11.92 -24.82 -5.85
N LEU A 175 -12.12 -25.76 -6.77
CA LEU A 175 -13.44 -26.07 -7.32
C LEU A 175 -14.39 -26.48 -6.18
N ASN A 176 -15.56 -25.84 -6.14
CA ASN A 176 -16.59 -26.17 -5.17
C ASN A 176 -17.25 -27.52 -5.58
N PRO A 177 -17.17 -28.58 -4.76
CA PRO A 177 -17.70 -29.88 -5.12
C PRO A 177 -19.25 -29.92 -5.18
N ASP A 178 -19.92 -28.92 -4.59
CA ASP A 178 -21.39 -28.88 -4.48
C ASP A 178 -22.06 -28.19 -5.69
N VAL A 179 -21.29 -27.79 -6.71
CA VAL A 179 -21.86 -27.17 -7.92
C VAL A 179 -22.50 -28.20 -8.85
N ASN A 180 -23.57 -27.80 -9.54
CA ASN A 180 -24.21 -28.62 -10.56
C ASN A 180 -23.57 -28.33 -11.91
N VAL A 181 -22.69 -29.22 -12.37
CA VAL A 181 -21.94 -29.05 -13.62
C VAL A 181 -22.85 -29.27 -14.84
N LEU A 182 -22.89 -28.27 -15.72
CA LEU A 182 -23.66 -28.27 -16.97
C LEU A 182 -22.82 -28.71 -18.16
N ILE A 183 -21.57 -28.24 -18.21
CA ILE A 183 -20.65 -28.44 -19.33
C ILE A 183 -19.27 -28.74 -18.77
N THR A 184 -18.60 -29.75 -19.34
CA THR A 184 -17.15 -29.99 -19.15
C THR A 184 -16.41 -29.80 -20.47
N VAL A 185 -15.09 -29.69 -20.46
CA VAL A 185 -14.26 -29.81 -21.68
C VAL A 185 -13.50 -31.13 -21.69
N ASP A 186 -13.27 -31.70 -22.87
CA ASP A 186 -12.47 -32.92 -23.05
C ASP A 186 -10.99 -32.54 -23.28
N GLU A 187 -10.15 -32.72 -22.26
CA GLU A 187 -8.70 -32.45 -22.31
C GLU A 187 -7.95 -33.29 -23.35
N SER A 188 -8.53 -34.38 -23.90
CA SER A 188 -7.89 -35.12 -24.99
C SER A 188 -7.96 -34.41 -26.35
N THR A 189 -8.74 -33.34 -26.45
CA THR A 189 -8.97 -32.59 -27.69
C THR A 189 -8.10 -31.34 -27.84
N TYR A 190 -7.35 -30.96 -26.80
CA TYR A 190 -6.42 -29.83 -26.81
C TYR A 190 -5.19 -30.09 -25.91
N GLU A 191 -4.20 -29.19 -25.93
CA GLU A 191 -3.02 -29.29 -25.07
C GLU A 191 -3.07 -28.22 -23.95
N GLY A 192 -2.63 -28.59 -22.74
CA GLY A 192 -2.49 -27.65 -21.60
C GLY A 192 -3.63 -27.67 -20.57
N GLY A 193 -4.47 -28.70 -20.55
CA GLY A 193 -5.42 -28.96 -19.47
C GLY A 193 -4.73 -29.45 -18.18
N GLU A 194 -5.23 -29.01 -17.02
CA GLU A 194 -4.69 -29.37 -15.69
C GLU A 194 -5.75 -29.90 -14.71
N ASN A 195 -7.00 -30.10 -15.15
CA ASN A 195 -8.10 -30.60 -14.32
C ASN A 195 -8.43 -32.09 -14.56
N GLY A 196 -7.86 -32.70 -15.60
CA GLY A 196 -7.95 -34.14 -15.91
C GLY A 196 -9.30 -34.56 -16.51
N ASP A 197 -9.72 -35.80 -16.24
CA ASP A 197 -10.94 -36.41 -16.80
C ASP A 197 -12.24 -35.66 -16.46
N PHE A 198 -12.19 -34.76 -15.47
CA PHE A 198 -13.32 -33.94 -15.04
C PHE A 198 -12.91 -32.46 -14.99
N HIS A 199 -13.12 -31.77 -16.11
CA HIS A 199 -12.82 -30.35 -16.27
C HIS A 199 -14.12 -29.53 -16.49
N PRO A 200 -14.77 -29.02 -15.42
CA PRO A 200 -15.97 -28.19 -15.54
C PRO A 200 -15.70 -26.87 -16.26
N MET A 201 -16.61 -26.48 -17.17
CA MET A 201 -16.57 -25.21 -17.89
C MET A 201 -17.84 -24.37 -17.73
N SER A 202 -18.93 -24.95 -17.23
CA SER A 202 -20.12 -24.21 -16.80
C SER A 202 -20.87 -24.98 -15.72
N TRP A 203 -21.41 -24.26 -14.74
CA TRP A 203 -22.15 -24.83 -13.61
C TRP A 203 -23.13 -23.83 -13.00
N TYR A 204 -24.01 -24.33 -12.15
CA TYR A 204 -24.93 -23.52 -11.36
C TYR A 204 -25.14 -24.10 -9.95
N HIS A 205 -25.58 -23.28 -9.02
CA HIS A 205 -26.07 -23.73 -7.71
C HIS A 205 -26.90 -22.63 -7.04
N GLU A 206 -27.51 -22.96 -5.91
CA GLU A 206 -28.02 -21.99 -4.94
C GLU A 206 -26.93 -21.77 -3.90
N PHE A 207 -26.64 -20.52 -3.53
CA PHE A 207 -25.58 -20.18 -2.58
C PHE A 207 -26.01 -19.02 -1.70
N ASP A 208 -25.90 -19.23 -0.40
CA ASP A 208 -26.15 -18.23 0.65
C ASP A 208 -27.43 -17.41 0.41
N GLY A 209 -28.54 -18.07 0.07
CA GLY A 209 -29.84 -17.44 -0.18
C GLY A 209 -30.13 -17.01 -1.63
N GLY A 210 -29.10 -16.91 -2.49
CA GLY A 210 -29.21 -16.49 -3.88
C GLY A 210 -28.91 -17.59 -4.91
N ARG A 211 -28.98 -17.23 -6.20
CA ARG A 211 -28.73 -18.13 -7.34
C ARG A 211 -27.43 -17.76 -8.03
N SER A 212 -26.55 -18.73 -8.26
CA SER A 212 -25.28 -18.53 -8.97
C SER A 212 -25.24 -19.37 -10.25
N PHE A 213 -24.88 -18.73 -11.35
CA PHE A 213 -24.53 -19.38 -12.61
C PHE A 213 -23.16 -18.89 -13.07
N TYR A 214 -22.35 -19.81 -13.60
CA TYR A 214 -21.05 -19.50 -14.15
C TYR A 214 -20.81 -20.20 -15.49
N THR A 215 -20.13 -19.50 -16.39
CA THR A 215 -19.55 -20.06 -17.61
C THR A 215 -18.13 -19.54 -17.81
N ALA A 216 -17.18 -20.45 -18.02
CA ALA A 216 -15.78 -20.14 -18.32
C ALA A 216 -15.58 -19.62 -19.76
N ALA A 217 -16.59 -19.83 -20.62
CA ALA A 217 -16.61 -19.34 -21.98
C ALA A 217 -16.86 -17.83 -22.06
N GLY A 218 -16.34 -17.20 -23.11
CA GLY A 218 -16.60 -15.79 -23.44
C GLY A 218 -15.34 -14.92 -23.54
N HIS A 219 -14.16 -15.50 -23.80
CA HIS A 219 -12.93 -14.73 -23.97
C HIS A 219 -12.97 -13.90 -25.26
N THR A 220 -13.45 -14.50 -26.35
CA THR A 220 -13.38 -13.92 -27.71
C THR A 220 -14.56 -13.00 -28.06
N ASP A 221 -14.35 -12.06 -28.99
CA ASP A 221 -15.43 -11.26 -29.57
C ASP A 221 -16.45 -12.14 -30.31
N GLU A 222 -15.95 -13.18 -31.00
CA GLU A 222 -16.74 -14.12 -31.78
C GLU A 222 -17.78 -14.85 -30.93
N SER A 223 -17.43 -15.20 -29.68
CA SER A 223 -18.35 -15.83 -28.73
C SER A 223 -19.67 -15.05 -28.63
N PHE A 224 -19.59 -13.73 -28.51
CA PHE A 224 -20.76 -12.84 -28.36
C PHE A 224 -21.56 -12.60 -29.65
N SER A 225 -21.18 -13.28 -30.74
CA SER A 225 -21.97 -13.37 -31.97
C SER A 225 -22.49 -14.79 -32.25
N GLU A 226 -22.01 -15.79 -31.52
CA GLU A 226 -22.37 -17.20 -31.70
C GLU A 226 -23.74 -17.50 -31.09
N GLU A 227 -24.65 -18.09 -31.89
CA GLU A 227 -26.03 -18.33 -31.48
C GLU A 227 -26.15 -19.25 -30.25
N LEU A 228 -25.38 -20.34 -30.19
CA LEU A 228 -25.43 -21.30 -29.08
C LEU A 228 -24.90 -20.68 -27.77
N PHE A 229 -23.80 -19.93 -27.84
CA PHE A 229 -23.27 -19.23 -26.68
C PHE A 229 -24.23 -18.14 -26.16
N LEU A 230 -24.84 -17.36 -27.06
CA LEU A 230 -25.83 -16.35 -26.66
C LEU A 230 -27.05 -16.97 -25.96
N LYS A 231 -27.52 -18.13 -26.43
CA LYS A 231 -28.58 -18.89 -25.74
C LYS A 231 -28.12 -19.44 -24.39
N HIS A 232 -26.86 -19.87 -24.29
CA HIS A 232 -26.27 -20.35 -23.04
C HIS A 232 -26.23 -19.25 -21.97
N VAL A 233 -25.69 -18.08 -22.34
CA VAL A 233 -25.65 -16.89 -21.47
C VAL A 233 -27.07 -16.45 -21.10
N LEU A 234 -28.01 -16.41 -22.06
CA LEU A 234 -29.41 -16.07 -21.78
C LEU A 234 -30.05 -17.00 -20.75
N GLY A 235 -29.89 -18.32 -20.90
CA GLY A 235 -30.43 -19.30 -19.96
C GLY A 235 -29.83 -19.15 -18.55
N GLY A 236 -28.54 -18.85 -18.46
CA GLY A 236 -27.87 -18.54 -17.19
C GLY A 236 -28.42 -17.27 -16.52
N ILE A 237 -28.60 -16.19 -17.29
CA ILE A 237 -29.22 -14.95 -16.81
C ILE A 237 -30.66 -15.19 -16.34
N GLN A 238 -31.45 -15.96 -17.10
CA GLN A 238 -32.83 -16.29 -16.72
C GLN A 238 -32.90 -17.12 -15.44
N TYR A 239 -31.98 -18.08 -15.25
CA TYR A 239 -31.85 -18.81 -14.00
C TYR A 239 -31.54 -17.86 -12.83
N ALA A 240 -30.54 -16.98 -12.97
CA ALA A 240 -30.17 -16.03 -11.92
C ALA A 240 -31.33 -15.09 -11.54
N ILE A 241 -32.04 -14.53 -12.53
CA ILE A 241 -33.25 -13.70 -12.32
C ILE A 241 -34.35 -14.49 -11.58
N GLY A 242 -34.51 -15.77 -11.90
CA GLY A 242 -35.52 -16.63 -11.31
C GLY A 242 -36.94 -16.07 -11.48
N LYS A 243 -37.69 -15.98 -10.38
CA LYS A 243 -39.08 -15.48 -10.40
C LYS A 243 -39.19 -13.94 -10.35
N ASN A 244 -38.07 -13.20 -10.34
CA ASN A 244 -38.02 -11.75 -10.16
C ASN A 244 -38.71 -11.29 -8.86
N LEU A 245 -38.33 -11.89 -7.73
CA LEU A 245 -38.87 -11.55 -6.41
C LEU A 245 -38.25 -10.26 -5.87
N GLU A 246 -38.96 -9.57 -4.98
CA GLU A 246 -38.38 -8.52 -4.15
C GLU A 246 -37.31 -9.13 -3.23
N LEU A 247 -36.17 -8.43 -3.12
CA LEU A 247 -35.08 -8.85 -2.24
C LEU A 247 -35.46 -8.61 -0.77
N ASP A 248 -35.19 -9.59 0.08
CA ASP A 248 -35.47 -9.55 1.50
C ASP A 248 -34.17 -9.37 2.31
N TYR A 249 -33.71 -8.12 2.41
CA TYR A 249 -32.52 -7.76 3.20
C TYR A 249 -32.68 -8.07 4.71
N GLY A 250 -33.88 -8.42 5.19
CA GLY A 250 -34.06 -8.94 6.55
C GLY A 250 -33.46 -10.34 6.76
N LYS A 251 -33.11 -11.05 5.68
CA LYS A 251 -32.40 -12.33 5.73
C LYS A 251 -30.88 -12.20 5.73
N ALA A 252 -30.36 -11.01 5.41
CA ALA A 252 -28.94 -10.78 5.31
C ALA A 252 -28.27 -10.91 6.69
N THR A 253 -27.26 -11.77 6.78
CA THR A 253 -26.48 -12.02 7.99
C THR A 253 -25.15 -11.27 7.96
N SER A 254 -24.65 -10.94 6.77
CA SER A 254 -23.44 -10.12 6.63
C SER A 254 -23.69 -8.70 7.11
N GLN A 255 -22.75 -8.20 7.92
CA GLN A 255 -22.79 -6.86 8.49
C GLN A 255 -21.91 -5.92 7.66
N ILE A 256 -22.26 -4.63 7.64
CA ILE A 256 -21.42 -3.60 7.00
C ILE A 256 -20.28 -3.22 7.98
N PRO A 257 -19.02 -3.19 7.55
CA PRO A 257 -17.90 -2.75 8.37
C PRO A 257 -18.15 -1.35 8.97
N PRO A 258 -17.75 -1.05 10.22
CA PRO A 258 -17.80 0.29 10.79
C PRO A 258 -16.95 1.31 10.01
N ASP A 259 -17.26 2.61 10.11
CA ASP A 259 -16.44 3.63 9.44
C ASP A 259 -15.08 3.74 10.12
N ALA A 260 -14.00 3.89 9.33
CA ALA A 260 -12.63 3.96 9.83
C ALA A 260 -12.42 5.09 10.84
N ASP A 261 -13.11 6.21 10.64
CA ASP A 261 -13.06 7.38 11.51
C ASP A 261 -13.95 7.27 12.76
N ARG A 262 -14.52 6.08 13.03
CA ARG A 262 -15.06 5.74 14.36
C ARG A 262 -13.98 5.29 15.34
N PHE A 263 -12.79 4.96 14.87
CA PHE A 263 -11.68 4.53 15.72
C PHE A 263 -10.75 5.71 15.98
N THR A 264 -10.40 5.95 17.24
CA THR A 264 -9.45 6.98 17.63
C THR A 264 -8.41 6.39 18.57
N LYS A 265 -7.13 6.69 18.32
CA LYS A 265 -6.04 6.31 19.23
C LYS A 265 -6.00 7.27 20.42
N LYS A 266 -6.11 6.74 21.64
CA LYS A 266 -5.87 7.48 22.88
C LYS A 266 -4.49 7.15 23.42
N VAL A 267 -3.58 8.09 23.28
CA VAL A 267 -2.21 7.98 23.81
C VAL A 267 -2.24 8.19 25.32
N LEU A 268 -1.66 7.23 26.06
CA LEU A 268 -1.53 7.27 27.52
C LEU A 268 -0.12 7.68 27.94
N VAL A 269 0.88 7.13 27.27
CA VAL A 269 2.31 7.38 27.49
C VAL A 269 3.00 7.40 26.12
N GLU A 270 3.97 8.30 25.94
CA GLU A 270 4.79 8.38 24.73
C GLU A 270 6.21 8.79 25.10
N GLY A 271 7.22 8.20 24.45
CA GLY A 271 8.64 8.58 24.59
C GLY A 271 9.39 8.00 25.80
N GLU A 272 8.72 7.28 26.69
CA GLU A 272 9.27 6.85 27.98
C GLU A 272 9.79 5.41 28.00
N PHE A 273 9.52 4.60 26.96
CA PHE A 273 9.93 3.19 26.94
C PHE A 273 11.27 2.99 26.24
N PHE A 274 12.13 2.18 26.87
CA PHE A 274 13.42 1.79 26.33
C PHE A 274 13.27 0.67 25.30
N GLU A 275 12.79 -0.49 25.72
CA GLU A 275 12.62 -1.66 24.83
C GLU A 275 11.41 -2.47 25.30
N PRO A 276 10.18 -1.95 25.16
CA PRO A 276 9.00 -2.63 25.64
C PRO A 276 8.79 -3.92 24.85
N THR A 277 8.47 -5.02 25.54
CA THR A 277 8.27 -6.33 24.91
C THR A 277 6.80 -6.72 24.96
N GLU A 278 6.23 -6.93 26.14
CA GLU A 278 4.86 -7.41 26.33
C GLU A 278 4.18 -6.64 27.47
N MET A 279 2.85 -6.53 27.44
CA MET A 279 2.05 -5.92 28.50
C MET A 279 1.07 -6.90 29.15
N ALA A 280 0.58 -6.52 30.32
CA ALA A 280 -0.55 -7.17 30.99
C ALA A 280 -1.52 -6.11 31.52
N VAL A 281 -2.76 -6.10 31.00
CA VAL A 281 -3.80 -5.17 31.44
C VAL A 281 -4.59 -5.74 32.64
N LEU A 282 -4.53 -5.03 33.76
CA LEU A 282 -5.14 -5.45 35.02
C LEU A 282 -6.63 -5.04 35.09
N PRO A 283 -7.44 -5.66 35.98
CA PRO A 283 -8.89 -5.40 36.06
C PRO A 283 -9.29 -3.94 36.35
N ASN A 284 -8.39 -3.12 36.89
CA ASN A 284 -8.59 -1.69 37.14
C ASN A 284 -8.07 -0.80 35.99
N ASN A 285 -7.71 -1.39 34.85
CA ASN A 285 -7.07 -0.78 33.68
C ASN A 285 -5.67 -0.22 33.94
N ASP A 286 -5.05 -0.55 35.08
CA ASP A 286 -3.61 -0.40 35.22
C ASP A 286 -2.90 -1.35 34.26
N VAL A 287 -1.75 -0.94 33.73
CA VAL A 287 -1.00 -1.72 32.75
C VAL A 287 0.40 -1.97 33.28
N LEU A 288 0.78 -3.26 33.37
CA LEU A 288 2.17 -3.64 33.57
C LEU A 288 2.85 -3.79 32.20
N ILE A 289 4.07 -3.29 32.08
CA ILE A 289 4.84 -3.34 30.82
C ILE A 289 6.21 -3.96 31.12
N ALA A 290 6.52 -5.05 30.44
CA ALA A 290 7.86 -5.62 30.43
C ALA A 290 8.76 -4.85 29.47
N GLN A 291 9.99 -4.58 29.90
CA GLN A 291 11.05 -4.10 29.04
C GLN A 291 12.16 -5.14 28.95
N ARG A 292 12.72 -5.34 27.76
CA ARG A 292 13.71 -6.39 27.46
C ARG A 292 14.89 -6.39 28.43
N ARG A 293 15.30 -5.22 28.92
CA ARG A 293 16.46 -5.05 29.81
C ARG A 293 16.19 -5.42 31.28
N GLY A 294 14.97 -5.87 31.60
CA GLY A 294 14.59 -6.45 32.89
C GLY A 294 13.64 -5.58 33.71
N GLU A 295 13.34 -4.36 33.28
CA GLU A 295 12.41 -3.46 33.96
C GLU A 295 10.96 -3.95 33.81
N ILE A 296 10.19 -3.87 34.89
CA ILE A 296 8.72 -3.96 34.84
C ILE A 296 8.18 -2.59 35.25
N MET A 297 7.46 -1.96 34.33
CA MET A 297 6.83 -0.66 34.50
C MET A 297 5.35 -0.84 34.85
N LEU A 298 4.78 0.11 35.58
CA LEU A 298 3.36 0.25 35.86
C LEU A 298 2.89 1.60 35.34
N TYR A 299 1.91 1.58 34.44
CA TYR A 299 1.05 2.72 34.19
C TYR A 299 -0.20 2.61 35.07
N SER A 300 -0.45 3.65 35.87
CA SER A 300 -1.62 3.76 36.74
C SER A 300 -2.74 4.51 36.02
N ASN A 301 -3.88 3.86 35.82
CA ASN A 301 -5.03 4.51 35.18
C ASN A 301 -5.68 5.57 36.09
N GLU A 302 -5.59 5.43 37.41
CA GLU A 302 -6.11 6.44 38.34
C GLU A 302 -5.28 7.72 38.34
N THR A 303 -3.95 7.58 38.44
CA THR A 303 -3.05 8.74 38.57
C THR A 303 -2.50 9.24 37.24
N GLN A 304 -2.63 8.45 36.17
CA GLN A 304 -2.05 8.72 34.85
C GLN A 304 -0.51 8.81 34.88
N GLU A 305 0.12 8.11 35.82
CA GLU A 305 1.58 8.13 36.01
C GLU A 305 2.21 6.79 35.61
N LEU A 306 3.40 6.87 35.02
CA LEU A 306 4.27 5.72 34.75
C LEU A 306 5.36 5.63 35.83
N LYS A 307 5.59 4.43 36.37
CA LYS A 307 6.71 4.16 37.30
C LYS A 307 7.27 2.75 37.14
N GLN A 308 8.56 2.57 37.41
CA GLN A 308 9.16 1.25 37.52
C GLN A 308 8.75 0.60 38.85
N VAL A 309 8.27 -0.65 38.81
CA VAL A 309 7.83 -1.41 40.00
C VAL A 309 8.70 -2.64 40.30
N ALA A 310 9.44 -3.15 39.31
CA ALA A 310 10.42 -4.23 39.51
C ALA A 310 11.61 -4.13 38.55
N PHE A 311 12.65 -4.89 38.85
CA PHE A 311 13.82 -5.09 37.99
C PHE A 311 14.33 -6.53 38.13
N LEU A 312 14.38 -7.27 37.02
CA LEU A 312 14.95 -8.61 36.94
C LEU A 312 16.36 -8.53 36.34
N ASP A 313 17.32 -9.25 36.92
CA ASP A 313 18.68 -9.34 36.34
C ASP A 313 18.69 -10.29 35.14
N VAL A 314 18.82 -9.71 33.94
CA VAL A 314 18.66 -10.44 32.67
C VAL A 314 19.85 -10.31 31.71
N TYR A 315 20.13 -11.40 31.00
CA TYR A 315 21.01 -11.44 29.84
C TYR A 315 20.31 -10.76 28.65
N HIS A 316 20.66 -9.51 28.40
CA HIS A 316 20.10 -8.68 27.30
C HIS A 316 21.18 -8.21 26.30
N LYS A 317 22.41 -8.66 26.47
CA LYS A 317 23.55 -8.38 25.58
C LYS A 317 24.59 -9.48 25.71
N THR A 318 25.34 -9.69 24.64
CA THR A 318 26.51 -10.60 24.63
C THR A 318 27.57 -10.13 25.61
N LEU A 319 28.22 -11.08 26.29
CA LEU A 319 29.24 -10.78 27.29
C LEU A 319 30.64 -10.91 26.69
N ASN A 320 30.82 -11.82 25.73
CA ASN A 320 32.12 -12.21 25.20
C ASN A 320 32.24 -12.14 23.68
N THR A 321 31.15 -11.90 22.95
CA THR A 321 31.14 -11.81 21.47
C THR A 321 30.78 -10.40 21.00
N PRO A 322 31.77 -9.50 20.78
CA PRO A 322 31.51 -8.14 20.33
C PRO A 322 30.79 -8.09 18.98
N GLY A 323 29.85 -7.16 18.83
CA GLY A 323 29.13 -6.93 17.56
C GLY A 323 28.00 -7.92 17.28
N VAL A 324 27.75 -8.88 18.18
CA VAL A 324 26.57 -9.76 18.11
C VAL A 324 25.51 -9.25 19.07
N ASN A 325 24.32 -8.97 18.55
CA ASN A 325 23.16 -8.58 19.34
C ASN A 325 22.58 -9.79 20.07
N ALA A 326 22.05 -9.57 21.27
CA ALA A 326 21.25 -10.56 22.00
C ALA A 326 19.80 -10.07 22.01
N GLU A 327 18.89 -10.87 21.49
CA GLU A 327 17.45 -10.58 21.49
C GLU A 327 16.80 -10.94 22.82
N GLU A 328 17.50 -11.71 23.65
CA GLU A 328 16.95 -12.18 24.91
C GLU A 328 16.88 -11.07 25.95
N GLY A 329 16.20 -11.35 27.06
CA GLY A 329 15.89 -10.39 28.09
C GLY A 329 14.64 -10.81 28.85
N LEU A 330 13.86 -9.84 29.33
CA LEU A 330 12.49 -10.06 29.77
C LEU A 330 11.55 -9.96 28.56
N MET A 331 11.02 -11.10 28.11
CA MET A 331 10.33 -11.21 26.82
C MET A 331 8.82 -11.28 26.94
N GLY A 332 8.34 -11.96 27.99
CA GLY A 332 6.91 -12.16 28.19
C GLY A 332 6.43 -11.77 29.57
N LEU A 333 5.17 -11.32 29.63
CA LEU A 333 4.49 -10.84 30.81
C LEU A 333 2.99 -11.06 30.66
N GLN A 334 2.36 -11.76 31.61
CA GLN A 334 0.91 -11.98 31.54
C GLN A 334 0.31 -12.18 32.93
N LYS A 335 -0.88 -11.63 33.18
CA LYS A 335 -1.65 -11.87 34.40
C LYS A 335 -2.24 -13.29 34.38
N ASP A 336 -2.32 -13.90 35.55
CA ASP A 336 -3.12 -15.12 35.71
C ASP A 336 -4.61 -14.83 35.40
N PRO A 337 -5.36 -15.73 34.75
CA PRO A 337 -6.79 -15.54 34.52
C PRO A 337 -7.60 -15.28 35.80
N ASP A 338 -7.14 -15.79 36.95
CA ASP A 338 -7.72 -15.56 38.28
C ASP A 338 -6.96 -14.50 39.10
N TYR A 339 -6.25 -13.57 38.42
CA TYR A 339 -5.44 -12.52 39.05
C TYR A 339 -6.21 -11.68 40.08
N ALA A 340 -7.52 -11.44 39.85
CA ALA A 340 -8.37 -10.72 40.80
C ALA A 340 -8.38 -11.34 42.21
N ASN A 341 -8.18 -12.67 42.30
CA ASN A 341 -8.17 -13.41 43.56
C ASN A 341 -6.76 -13.83 43.97
N ASN A 342 -5.95 -14.31 43.02
CA ASN A 342 -4.65 -14.89 43.33
C ASN A 342 -3.48 -13.90 43.20
N HIS A 343 -3.62 -12.81 42.46
CA HIS A 343 -2.58 -11.78 42.28
C HIS A 343 -1.26 -12.30 41.64
N TRP A 344 -1.31 -13.36 40.83
CA TRP A 344 -0.14 -13.90 40.13
C TRP A 344 0.10 -13.20 38.78
N ILE A 345 1.36 -12.79 38.53
CA ILE A 345 1.85 -12.31 37.25
C ILE A 345 2.96 -13.26 36.78
N TYR A 346 2.85 -13.75 35.56
CA TYR A 346 3.83 -14.62 34.90
C TYR A 346 4.83 -13.77 34.14
N ALA A 347 6.10 -14.18 34.17
CA ALA A 347 7.17 -13.56 33.40
C ALA A 347 8.04 -14.64 32.74
N TYR A 348 8.40 -14.42 31.48
CA TYR A 348 9.36 -15.24 30.75
C TYR A 348 10.60 -14.42 30.44
N TYR A 349 11.74 -14.82 31.03
CA TYR A 349 12.95 -14.01 31.03
C TYR A 349 14.23 -14.82 30.96
N ALA A 350 15.32 -14.17 30.55
CA ALA A 350 16.65 -14.74 30.41
C ALA A 350 17.52 -14.36 31.62
N PRO A 351 17.53 -15.12 32.74
CA PRO A 351 18.36 -14.77 33.90
C PRO A 351 19.85 -14.75 33.55
N THR A 352 20.60 -13.86 34.19
CA THR A 352 22.07 -13.92 34.20
C THR A 352 22.56 -15.13 35.04
N GLY A 353 23.76 -15.63 34.75
CA GLY A 353 24.41 -16.67 35.53
C GLY A 353 25.06 -17.76 34.69
N ASP A 354 25.47 -18.85 35.36
CA ASP A 354 26.23 -19.94 34.74
C ASP A 354 25.38 -20.87 33.85
N LYS A 355 24.05 -20.85 34.03
CA LYS A 355 23.12 -21.63 33.22
C LYS A 355 22.58 -20.80 32.06
N TRP A 356 22.71 -21.31 30.85
CA TRP A 356 22.13 -20.70 29.67
C TRP A 356 20.71 -21.19 29.44
N VAL A 357 19.76 -20.54 30.12
CA VAL A 357 18.33 -20.88 30.06
C VAL A 357 17.48 -19.62 29.92
N ASN A 358 16.32 -19.75 29.28
CA ASN A 358 15.20 -18.83 29.44
C ASN A 358 14.21 -19.48 30.43
N ARG A 359 13.62 -18.68 31.30
CA ARG A 359 12.86 -19.15 32.47
C ARG A 359 11.46 -18.57 32.47
N LEU A 360 10.47 -19.45 32.64
CA LEU A 360 9.10 -19.09 33.00
C LEU A 360 8.98 -19.13 34.53
N SER A 361 8.67 -17.99 35.12
CA SER A 361 8.37 -17.84 36.55
C SER A 361 7.05 -17.09 36.75
N ARG A 362 6.52 -17.09 37.97
CA ARG A 362 5.46 -16.17 38.39
C ARG A 362 5.78 -15.49 39.72
N PHE A 363 5.19 -14.32 39.92
CA PHE A 363 5.40 -13.42 41.05
C PHE A 363 4.07 -12.85 41.52
N LYS A 364 3.97 -12.50 42.81
CA LYS A 364 2.82 -11.77 43.35
C LYS A 364 2.96 -10.29 43.04
N TYR A 365 1.90 -9.71 42.49
CA TYR A 365 1.76 -8.27 42.32
C TYR A 365 0.43 -7.80 42.90
N LYS A 366 0.49 -6.91 43.89
CA LYS A 366 -0.71 -6.41 44.59
C LYS A 366 -0.48 -5.02 45.16
N ASP A 367 -1.50 -4.15 45.08
CA ASP A 367 -1.49 -2.82 45.69
C ASP A 367 -0.26 -1.98 45.29
N GLY A 368 0.17 -2.10 44.02
CA GLY A 368 1.35 -1.40 43.50
C GLY A 368 2.70 -1.99 43.88
N VAL A 369 2.74 -3.14 44.56
CA VAL A 369 3.97 -3.82 45.03
C VAL A 369 4.19 -5.11 44.23
N PHE A 370 5.34 -5.21 43.57
CA PHE A 370 5.80 -6.42 42.88
C PHE A 370 6.78 -7.19 43.78
N ASP A 371 6.35 -8.33 44.31
CA ASP A 371 7.11 -9.10 45.30
C ASP A 371 8.06 -10.10 44.61
N LEU A 372 9.33 -9.72 44.46
CA LEU A 372 10.36 -10.58 43.87
C LEU A 372 10.69 -11.82 44.72
N ASP A 373 10.47 -11.79 46.03
CA ASP A 373 10.74 -12.93 46.91
C ASP A 373 9.68 -14.03 46.77
N SER A 374 8.54 -13.71 46.15
CA SER A 374 7.46 -14.65 45.89
C SER A 374 7.66 -15.55 44.66
N GLU A 375 8.83 -15.45 44.00
CA GLU A 375 9.13 -16.16 42.77
C GLU A 375 8.83 -17.67 42.88
N GLN A 376 8.06 -18.17 41.91
CA GLN A 376 7.94 -19.60 41.64
C GLN A 376 8.43 -19.90 40.23
N VAL A 377 9.53 -20.64 40.13
CA VAL A 377 10.09 -21.13 38.86
C VAL A 377 9.28 -22.31 38.36
N ILE A 378 8.74 -22.22 37.15
CA ILE A 378 7.83 -23.21 36.59
C ILE A 378 8.54 -24.09 35.55
N LEU A 379 9.25 -23.46 34.60
CA LEU A 379 9.90 -24.15 33.48
C LEU A 379 11.18 -23.42 33.07
N GLU A 380 12.24 -24.18 32.80
CA GLU A 380 13.47 -23.68 32.17
C GLU A 380 13.61 -24.28 30.76
N VAL A 381 13.81 -23.41 29.77
CA VAL A 381 14.09 -23.75 28.37
C VAL A 381 15.57 -23.52 28.13
N GLU A 382 16.31 -24.56 27.76
CA GLU A 382 17.73 -24.43 27.43
C GLU A 382 17.91 -23.47 26.24
N SER A 383 18.96 -22.66 26.29
CA SER A 383 19.32 -21.72 25.24
C SER A 383 20.84 -21.71 25.05
N GLN A 384 21.30 -21.37 23.86
CA GLN A 384 22.69 -21.06 23.59
C GLN A 384 22.86 -19.54 23.62
N ARG A 385 23.80 -19.04 24.44
CA ARG A 385 24.16 -17.62 24.53
C ARG A 385 25.35 -17.30 23.65
N GLU A 386 25.72 -16.01 23.61
CA GLU A 386 26.80 -15.46 22.78
C GLU A 386 26.55 -15.58 21.27
N ILE A 387 25.28 -15.79 20.90
CA ILE A 387 24.78 -15.90 19.54
C ILE A 387 23.52 -15.04 19.41
N CYS A 388 23.13 -14.75 18.17
CA CYS A 388 21.78 -14.29 17.81
C CYS A 388 21.14 -15.44 17.01
N CYS A 389 19.81 -15.68 16.97
CA CYS A 389 18.67 -14.81 17.30
C CYS A 389 17.47 -15.67 17.76
N HIS A 390 16.26 -15.08 17.73
CA HIS A 390 14.95 -15.72 17.85
C HIS A 390 14.63 -16.28 19.23
N THR A 391 14.08 -15.41 20.07
CA THR A 391 13.74 -15.78 21.45
C THR A 391 12.28 -16.25 21.59
N GLY A 392 11.38 -15.79 20.71
CA GLY A 392 9.94 -15.82 20.99
C GLY A 392 9.66 -15.19 22.35
N GLY A 393 8.83 -15.86 23.15
CA GLY A 393 8.71 -15.60 24.58
C GLY A 393 7.38 -15.01 25.03
N SER A 394 6.38 -14.97 24.16
CA SER A 394 5.03 -14.49 24.48
C SER A 394 4.27 -15.49 25.35
N ILE A 395 3.49 -14.97 26.30
CA ILE A 395 2.67 -15.77 27.22
C ILE A 395 1.19 -15.46 26.99
N ALA A 396 0.38 -16.50 26.76
CA ALA A 396 -1.06 -16.38 26.64
C ALA A 396 -1.79 -17.45 27.46
N PHE A 397 -3.03 -17.15 27.86
CA PHE A 397 -3.92 -18.12 28.49
C PHE A 397 -5.13 -18.40 27.61
N GLY A 398 -5.53 -19.67 27.52
CA GLY A 398 -6.80 -20.06 26.95
C GLY A 398 -7.96 -19.83 27.92
N GLY A 399 -9.20 -19.81 27.40
CA GLY A 399 -10.42 -19.73 28.23
C GLY A 399 -10.61 -20.91 29.20
N ASP A 400 -9.82 -21.97 29.05
CA ASP A 400 -9.75 -23.13 29.95
C ASP A 400 -8.69 -23.00 31.07
N GLY A 401 -7.97 -21.88 31.12
CA GLY A 401 -6.93 -21.60 32.10
C GLY A 401 -5.59 -22.32 31.83
N LEU A 402 -5.39 -22.90 30.65
CA LEU A 402 -4.10 -23.44 30.25
C LEU A 402 -3.15 -22.33 29.81
N LEU A 403 -1.88 -22.43 30.21
CA LEU A 403 -0.82 -21.51 29.82
C LEU A 403 -0.18 -21.97 28.52
N TYR A 404 -0.04 -21.03 27.59
CA TYR A 404 0.70 -21.18 26.35
C TYR A 404 1.95 -20.30 26.40
N LEU A 405 3.09 -20.85 25.98
CA LEU A 405 4.38 -20.14 25.94
C LEU A 405 5.03 -20.34 24.58
N SER A 406 5.34 -19.25 23.88
CA SER A 406 6.10 -19.32 22.63
C SER A 406 7.60 -19.34 22.89
N THR A 407 8.35 -20.10 22.10
CA THR A 407 9.81 -20.17 22.15
C THR A 407 10.39 -20.11 20.75
N GLY A 408 11.37 -19.23 20.54
CA GLY A 408 12.11 -19.16 19.28
C GLY A 408 13.14 -20.29 19.13
N ASP A 409 13.64 -20.48 17.91
CA ASP A 409 14.49 -21.60 17.54
C ASP A 409 15.93 -21.52 18.05
N ASN A 410 16.35 -20.33 18.50
CA ASN A 410 17.71 -20.05 18.96
C ASN A 410 18.78 -20.47 17.92
N SER A 411 18.51 -20.22 16.64
CA SER A 411 19.43 -20.43 15.52
C SER A 411 19.78 -19.10 14.87
N THR A 412 21.02 -18.98 14.39
CA THR A 412 21.45 -17.76 13.71
C THR A 412 20.93 -17.72 12.27
N PRO A 413 20.35 -16.59 11.82
CA PRO A 413 19.97 -16.42 10.42
C PRO A 413 21.17 -16.05 9.53
N PHE A 414 22.28 -15.62 10.14
CA PHE A 414 23.42 -15.04 9.45
C PHE A 414 24.34 -16.08 8.81
N ASP A 415 25.11 -15.64 7.82
CA ASP A 415 26.11 -16.47 7.18
C ASP A 415 27.29 -16.76 8.11
N GLU A 416 27.82 -17.98 8.03
CA GLU A 416 29.03 -18.32 8.75
C GLU A 416 30.24 -17.57 8.15
N PRO A 417 30.97 -16.77 8.95
CA PRO A 417 32.13 -16.06 8.45
C PRO A 417 33.19 -17.02 7.92
N SER A 418 33.70 -16.74 6.72
CA SER A 418 34.77 -17.51 6.05
C SER A 418 34.43 -18.95 5.64
N ALA A 419 33.17 -19.38 5.76
CA ALA A 419 32.75 -20.67 5.23
C ALA A 419 32.57 -20.60 3.69
N PRO A 420 32.94 -21.66 2.95
CA PRO A 420 32.80 -21.69 1.48
C PRO A 420 31.34 -21.80 1.04
N TYR A 421 30.49 -22.44 1.85
CA TYR A 421 29.06 -22.62 1.61
C TYR A 421 28.29 -22.07 2.80
N VAL A 422 27.36 -21.15 2.55
CA VAL A 422 26.70 -20.34 3.59
C VAL A 422 25.18 -20.30 3.40
N ASN A 423 24.45 -19.78 4.39
CA ASN A 423 23.00 -19.83 4.46
C ASN A 423 22.31 -18.93 3.41
N LYS A 424 22.85 -17.75 3.11
CA LYS A 424 22.28 -16.72 2.22
C LYS A 424 20.82 -16.35 2.53
N GLY A 425 20.45 -16.36 3.81
CA GLY A 425 19.10 -16.04 4.27
C GLY A 425 18.05 -17.12 4.02
N TYR A 426 18.42 -18.33 3.58
CA TYR A 426 17.49 -19.47 3.50
C TYR A 426 17.35 -20.18 4.86
N ALA A 427 16.75 -21.37 4.89
CA ALA A 427 16.70 -22.20 6.09
C ALA A 427 18.10 -22.60 6.59
N PRO A 428 18.45 -22.37 7.87
CA PRO A 428 19.73 -22.77 8.44
C PRO A 428 19.73 -24.27 8.72
N LEU A 429 20.40 -25.04 7.86
CA LEU A 429 20.48 -26.51 7.94
C LEU A 429 21.92 -27.03 8.13
N ASN A 430 22.88 -26.19 8.53
CA ASN A 430 24.30 -26.59 8.60
C ASN A 430 24.61 -27.38 9.88
N ASP A 431 24.58 -28.71 9.78
CA ASP A 431 24.77 -29.59 10.93
C ASP A 431 26.24 -29.93 11.24
N LEU A 432 27.24 -29.34 10.56
CA LEU A 432 28.65 -29.69 10.75
C LEU A 432 29.12 -29.57 12.22
N PRO A 433 30.14 -30.34 12.67
CA PRO A 433 30.56 -30.33 14.06
C PRO A 433 31.01 -28.93 14.51
N GLY A 434 30.49 -28.43 15.63
CA GLY A 434 30.78 -27.09 16.13
C GLY A 434 30.04 -25.96 15.41
N LYS A 435 29.03 -26.29 14.59
CA LYS A 435 28.18 -25.35 13.84
C LYS A 435 26.73 -25.39 14.31
N GLU A 436 26.47 -25.84 15.53
CA GLU A 436 25.12 -26.07 16.06
C GLU A 436 24.23 -24.82 15.94
N GLN A 437 24.77 -23.61 16.10
CA GLN A 437 23.99 -22.37 15.93
C GLN A 437 23.39 -22.17 14.53
N TYR A 438 23.94 -22.81 13.49
CA TYR A 438 23.51 -22.71 12.09
C TYR A 438 22.58 -23.86 11.65
N ASP A 439 22.05 -24.63 12.61
CA ASP A 439 21.19 -25.80 12.36
C ASP A 439 19.88 -25.71 13.15
N ALA A 440 18.83 -25.16 12.54
CA ALA A 440 17.50 -25.09 13.17
C ALA A 440 16.83 -26.47 13.31
N ARG A 441 17.38 -27.52 12.69
CA ARG A 441 16.87 -28.89 12.87
C ARG A 441 17.16 -29.42 14.27
N ARG A 442 18.14 -28.85 14.99
CA ARG A 442 18.46 -29.21 16.38
C ARG A 442 17.37 -28.77 17.37
N SER A 443 16.59 -27.75 17.01
CA SER A 443 15.59 -27.10 17.86
C SER A 443 14.20 -27.24 17.25
N SER A 444 13.81 -26.40 16.28
CA SER A 444 12.46 -26.34 15.70
C SER A 444 11.95 -27.68 15.22
N GLY A 445 12.77 -28.39 14.44
CA GLY A 445 12.49 -29.73 13.93
C GLY A 445 12.77 -30.88 14.90
N ASN A 446 13.27 -30.60 16.11
CA ASN A 446 13.60 -31.62 17.11
C ASN A 446 12.43 -31.80 18.09
N THR A 447 11.87 -33.00 18.14
CA THR A 447 10.73 -33.34 19.01
C THR A 447 11.11 -33.42 20.49
N ASN A 448 12.41 -33.50 20.80
CA ASN A 448 12.94 -33.61 22.16
C ASN A 448 13.55 -32.28 22.68
N ASP A 449 13.28 -31.16 22.00
CA ASP A 449 13.74 -29.81 22.36
C ASP A 449 12.55 -28.87 22.55
N LEU A 450 12.65 -27.93 23.47
CA LEU A 450 11.58 -26.96 23.77
C LEU A 450 11.69 -25.66 22.97
N ARG A 451 12.75 -25.45 22.19
CA ARG A 451 12.96 -24.27 21.34
C ARG A 451 12.29 -24.44 19.98
N GLY A 452 11.82 -23.34 19.40
CA GLY A 452 11.05 -23.33 18.15
C GLY A 452 9.70 -24.03 18.29
N LYS A 453 9.00 -23.77 19.42
CA LYS A 453 7.75 -24.44 19.85
C LYS A 453 6.73 -23.41 20.35
N ILE A 454 5.47 -23.83 20.41
CA ILE A 454 4.53 -23.25 21.37
C ILE A 454 4.15 -24.36 22.35
N LEU A 455 4.47 -24.13 23.61
CA LEU A 455 4.27 -25.06 24.71
C LEU A 455 2.90 -24.84 25.34
N ARG A 456 2.29 -25.89 25.88
CA ARG A 456 1.01 -25.81 26.61
C ARG A 456 1.05 -26.63 27.90
N ILE A 457 0.86 -25.97 29.03
CA ILE A 457 0.94 -26.57 30.37
C ILE A 457 -0.21 -26.10 31.27
N LYS A 458 -0.47 -26.83 32.34
CA LYS A 458 -1.34 -26.39 33.43
C LYS A 458 -0.51 -26.12 34.67
N VAL A 459 -0.43 -24.86 35.11
CA VAL A 459 0.37 -24.49 36.29
C VAL A 459 -0.44 -24.72 37.56
N ASN A 460 0.18 -25.38 38.55
CA ASN A 460 -0.39 -25.67 39.86
C ASN A 460 -0.08 -24.55 40.86
N GLU A 461 -0.81 -24.47 41.97
CA GLU A 461 -0.63 -23.45 43.02
C GLU A 461 0.77 -23.44 43.68
N ASP A 462 1.48 -24.57 43.68
CA ASP A 462 2.83 -24.67 44.22
C ASP A 462 3.94 -24.30 43.22
N GLY A 463 3.57 -23.94 41.98
CA GLY A 463 4.50 -23.62 40.89
C GLY A 463 4.94 -24.83 40.07
N SER A 464 4.54 -26.05 40.44
CA SER A 464 4.66 -27.22 39.56
C SER A 464 3.68 -27.11 38.38
N TYR A 465 3.78 -28.01 37.40
CA TYR A 465 2.81 -28.06 36.30
C TYR A 465 2.45 -29.49 35.90
N ASP A 466 1.25 -29.63 35.34
CA ASP A 466 0.74 -30.84 34.70
C ASP A 466 0.76 -30.72 33.17
N ILE A 467 0.85 -31.86 32.49
CA ILE A 467 0.72 -31.96 31.03
C ILE A 467 -0.76 -32.12 30.63
N PRO A 468 -1.35 -31.16 29.90
CA PRO A 468 -2.72 -31.27 29.41
C PRO A 468 -2.86 -32.36 28.33
N LYS A 469 -4.06 -32.93 28.22
CA LYS A 469 -4.37 -33.84 27.10
C LYS A 469 -4.44 -33.08 25.78
N GLY A 470 -4.07 -33.74 24.68
CA GLY A 470 -4.12 -33.18 23.34
C GLY A 470 -2.92 -32.34 22.95
N ASN A 471 -1.84 -32.34 23.75
CA ASN A 471 -0.51 -31.91 23.28
C ASN A 471 -0.01 -32.88 22.20
N LEU A 472 0.92 -32.41 21.36
CA LEU A 472 1.37 -33.14 20.16
C LEU A 472 1.94 -34.51 20.50
N PHE A 473 2.67 -34.59 21.63
CA PHE A 473 3.27 -35.83 22.11
C PHE A 473 2.67 -36.24 23.46
N PRO A 474 2.07 -37.44 23.57
CA PRO A 474 1.61 -37.97 24.84
C PRO A 474 2.76 -38.11 25.86
N GLN A 475 2.47 -37.87 27.13
CA GLN A 475 3.44 -38.04 28.22
C GLN A 475 4.02 -39.46 28.22
N GLY A 476 5.36 -39.54 28.32
CA GLY A 476 6.10 -40.81 28.31
C GLY A 476 6.49 -41.33 26.92
N THR A 477 6.14 -40.61 25.85
CA THR A 477 6.60 -40.93 24.49
C THR A 477 8.12 -40.70 24.39
N GLU A 478 8.87 -41.75 24.04
CA GLU A 478 10.33 -41.72 23.95
C GLU A 478 10.80 -40.68 22.92
N LYS A 479 11.90 -39.97 23.20
CA LYS A 479 12.48 -38.93 22.34
C LYS A 479 11.54 -37.76 22.02
N THR A 480 10.62 -37.45 22.92
CA THR A 480 9.72 -36.32 22.75
C THR A 480 9.54 -35.54 24.06
N ARG A 481 9.15 -34.27 23.93
CA ARG A 481 8.75 -33.42 25.04
C ARG A 481 7.22 -33.25 25.06
N PRO A 482 6.54 -33.71 26.13
CA PRO A 482 5.08 -33.65 26.20
C PRO A 482 4.50 -32.24 26.39
N GLU A 483 5.33 -31.25 26.71
CA GLU A 483 4.95 -29.84 26.81
C GLU A 483 4.58 -29.24 25.44
N ILE A 484 5.06 -29.84 24.34
CA ILE A 484 4.88 -29.32 22.98
C ILE A 484 3.42 -29.43 22.54
N TYR A 485 2.78 -28.29 22.28
CA TYR A 485 1.48 -28.23 21.62
C TYR A 485 1.64 -28.07 20.11
N THR A 486 2.48 -27.12 19.69
CA THR A 486 2.87 -26.99 18.28
C THR A 486 4.38 -26.94 18.14
N MET A 487 4.90 -27.46 17.03
CA MET A 487 6.32 -27.45 16.70
C MET A 487 6.58 -26.94 15.30
N GLY A 488 7.85 -26.73 14.96
CA GLY A 488 8.27 -26.29 13.64
C GLY A 488 8.07 -24.80 13.44
N HIS A 489 8.51 -23.99 14.42
CA HIS A 489 8.47 -22.52 14.36
C HIS A 489 9.87 -21.93 14.36
N ARG A 490 10.06 -20.76 13.74
CA ARG A 490 11.34 -20.02 13.75
C ARG A 490 11.40 -19.05 14.92
N ASN A 491 10.52 -18.06 14.91
CA ASN A 491 10.38 -17.02 15.92
C ASN A 491 8.89 -16.65 16.10
N PRO A 492 8.08 -17.50 16.75
CA PRO A 492 6.68 -17.22 17.03
C PRO A 492 6.57 -16.10 18.08
N TYR A 493 6.61 -14.84 17.63
CA TYR A 493 6.97 -13.71 18.50
C TYR A 493 5.82 -13.27 19.41
N ARG A 494 4.60 -13.15 18.87
CA ARG A 494 3.36 -12.86 19.64
C ARG A 494 2.32 -13.92 19.36
N ILE A 495 1.70 -14.40 20.44
CA ILE A 495 0.68 -15.46 20.39
C ILE A 495 -0.62 -14.97 21.02
N SER A 496 -1.74 -15.56 20.57
CA SER A 496 -3.04 -15.34 21.19
C SER A 496 -3.87 -16.63 21.18
N VAL A 497 -4.77 -16.78 22.15
CA VAL A 497 -5.67 -17.92 22.24
C VAL A 497 -7.10 -17.41 22.23
N ASP A 498 -7.91 -17.94 21.32
CA ASP A 498 -9.34 -17.67 21.24
C ASP A 498 -10.04 -18.09 22.55
N PRO A 499 -10.65 -17.16 23.30
CA PRO A 499 -11.26 -17.47 24.59
C PRO A 499 -12.49 -18.38 24.49
N LYS A 500 -13.14 -18.48 23.31
CA LYS A 500 -14.33 -19.31 23.10
C LYS A 500 -14.00 -20.64 22.43
N ASN A 501 -13.20 -20.62 21.36
CA ASN A 501 -12.91 -21.83 20.58
C ASN A 501 -11.63 -22.55 21.03
N GLY A 502 -10.74 -21.88 21.77
CA GLY A 502 -9.45 -22.45 22.20
C GLY A 502 -8.42 -22.58 21.06
N TYR A 503 -8.67 -21.97 19.90
CA TYR A 503 -7.73 -21.94 18.79
C TYR A 503 -6.56 -21.02 19.13
N LEU A 504 -5.34 -21.49 18.87
CA LEU A 504 -4.11 -20.74 19.07
C LEU A 504 -3.71 -20.06 17.75
N TYR A 505 -3.32 -18.80 17.84
CA TYR A 505 -2.78 -17.98 16.75
C TYR A 505 -1.41 -17.45 17.11
N TRP A 506 -0.54 -17.27 16.11
CA TRP A 506 0.77 -16.66 16.28
C TRP A 506 1.23 -15.98 15.00
N GLY A 507 2.11 -14.99 15.14
CA GLY A 507 2.95 -14.53 14.03
C GLY A 507 4.34 -15.13 14.13
N ASP A 508 4.85 -15.68 13.03
CA ASP A 508 6.20 -16.26 12.94
C ASP A 508 7.05 -15.46 11.94
N VAL A 509 8.20 -14.97 12.41
CA VAL A 509 9.14 -14.18 11.59
C VAL A 509 10.02 -15.14 10.80
N GLY A 510 9.95 -15.06 9.47
CA GLY A 510 10.63 -15.98 8.56
C GLY A 510 12.08 -15.61 8.24
N PRO A 511 12.72 -16.36 7.32
CA PRO A 511 14.11 -16.13 6.94
C PRO A 511 14.24 -15.03 5.88
N ASP A 512 15.46 -14.56 5.63
CA ASP A 512 15.73 -13.30 4.90
C ASP A 512 16.06 -13.44 3.41
N ALA A 513 15.93 -14.62 2.82
CA ALA A 513 16.14 -14.82 1.39
C ALA A 513 15.16 -13.96 0.58
N GLY A 514 15.70 -13.02 -0.22
CA GLY A 514 14.90 -12.09 -1.01
C GLY A 514 14.27 -12.70 -2.28
N GLU A 515 14.89 -13.75 -2.83
CA GLU A 515 14.50 -14.38 -4.09
C GLU A 515 14.41 -15.91 -3.95
N ASP A 516 13.63 -16.54 -4.82
CA ASP A 516 13.54 -17.99 -4.88
C ASP A 516 14.80 -18.59 -5.54
N ASP A 517 15.31 -19.70 -5.02
CA ASP A 517 16.32 -20.55 -5.66
C ASP A 517 15.85 -22.00 -5.58
N LEU A 518 14.73 -22.29 -6.25
CA LEU A 518 14.04 -23.58 -6.20
C LEU A 518 14.90 -24.74 -6.72
N ALA A 519 15.95 -24.45 -7.49
CA ALA A 519 16.82 -25.48 -8.05
C ALA A 519 17.91 -25.93 -7.07
N ASN A 520 18.34 -25.08 -6.13
CA ASN A 520 19.48 -25.38 -5.26
C ASN A 520 19.20 -25.18 -3.76
N ARG A 521 18.30 -24.28 -3.36
CA ARG A 521 18.09 -23.94 -1.95
C ARG A 521 16.65 -24.13 -1.51
N GLY A 522 15.70 -23.63 -2.29
CA GLY A 522 14.27 -23.65 -1.98
C GLY A 522 13.64 -22.27 -2.12
N PRO A 523 12.47 -22.06 -1.50
CA PRO A 523 11.72 -20.81 -1.60
C PRO A 523 12.45 -19.64 -0.93
N ARG A 524 12.13 -18.42 -1.36
CA ARG A 524 12.42 -17.17 -0.65
C ARG A 524 11.78 -17.17 0.74
N GLY A 525 12.16 -16.21 1.58
CA GLY A 525 11.58 -16.09 2.91
C GLY A 525 10.11 -15.66 2.86
N TYR A 526 9.35 -16.02 3.90
CA TYR A 526 7.98 -15.56 4.15
C TYR A 526 7.79 -15.35 5.65
N ASP A 527 7.09 -14.30 6.05
CA ASP A 527 6.51 -14.24 7.39
C ASP A 527 5.14 -14.92 7.37
N GLU A 528 4.76 -15.51 8.49
CA GLU A 528 3.57 -16.34 8.60
C GLU A 528 2.66 -15.88 9.74
N VAL A 529 1.35 -15.95 9.53
CA VAL A 529 0.38 -16.04 10.62
C VAL A 529 -0.13 -17.46 10.66
N GLY A 530 0.09 -18.14 11.78
CA GLY A 530 -0.33 -19.51 11.99
C GLY A 530 -1.62 -19.64 12.80
N GLN A 531 -2.29 -20.78 12.64
CA GLN A 531 -3.46 -21.18 13.42
C GLN A 531 -3.36 -22.66 13.80
N ALA A 532 -3.61 -22.96 15.07
CA ALA A 532 -3.68 -24.33 15.59
C ALA A 532 -5.04 -24.57 16.24
N ARG A 533 -5.92 -25.23 15.49
CA ARG A 533 -7.18 -25.79 16.00
C ARG A 533 -6.95 -27.07 16.82
N GLN A 534 -5.81 -27.71 16.58
CA GLN A 534 -5.30 -28.86 17.32
C GLN A 534 -3.76 -28.83 17.28
N ALA A 535 -3.12 -29.65 18.10
CA ALA A 535 -1.67 -29.81 18.08
C ALA A 535 -1.14 -30.23 16.70
N GLY A 536 0.04 -29.74 16.31
CA GLY A 536 0.58 -29.98 14.97
C GLY A 536 2.04 -29.56 14.77
N ASN A 537 2.62 -30.00 13.66
CA ASN A 537 3.93 -29.56 13.16
C ASN A 537 3.71 -28.55 12.02
N TYR A 538 4.30 -27.37 12.12
CA TYR A 538 4.16 -26.26 11.16
C TYR A 538 5.41 -26.07 10.28
N GLY A 539 6.31 -27.05 10.30
CA GLY A 539 7.21 -27.30 9.18
C GLY A 539 8.61 -26.70 9.26
N TRP A 540 8.83 -25.56 9.94
CA TRP A 540 10.17 -24.96 10.03
C TRP A 540 11.18 -25.93 10.70
N PRO A 541 12.41 -26.08 10.18
CA PRO A 541 13.04 -25.35 9.07
C PRO A 541 12.95 -26.04 7.71
N LEU A 542 12.16 -27.11 7.58
CA LEU A 542 12.10 -27.91 6.35
C LEU A 542 11.13 -27.32 5.32
N PHE A 543 10.12 -26.59 5.81
CA PHE A 543 9.08 -25.96 5.00
C PHE A 543 8.82 -24.53 5.46
N ILE A 544 8.16 -23.77 4.58
CA ILE A 544 7.65 -22.42 4.85
C ILE A 544 6.38 -22.16 4.02
N ALA A 545 5.61 -21.15 4.36
CA ALA A 545 4.35 -20.75 3.73
C ALA A 545 3.32 -21.90 3.68
N ASP A 546 2.79 -22.20 2.50
CA ASP A 546 1.87 -23.31 2.25
C ASP A 546 2.59 -24.65 2.08
N ASN A 547 3.53 -24.97 2.99
CA ASN A 547 4.42 -26.13 2.94
C ASN A 547 5.41 -26.14 1.76
N LYS A 548 5.86 -24.97 1.28
CA LYS A 548 6.94 -24.87 0.30
C LYS A 548 8.22 -25.46 0.89
N ALA A 549 8.75 -26.50 0.24
CA ALA A 549 9.88 -27.26 0.75
C ALA A 549 11.23 -26.62 0.42
N TYR A 550 12.13 -26.62 1.41
CA TYR A 550 13.56 -26.42 1.17
C TYR A 550 14.22 -27.70 0.62
N LEU A 551 15.41 -27.55 0.04
CA LEU A 551 16.24 -28.67 -0.39
C LEU A 551 17.21 -29.07 0.73
N ASP A 552 17.49 -30.37 0.83
CA ASP A 552 18.52 -30.88 1.73
C ASP A 552 19.92 -30.45 1.22
N TYR A 553 20.41 -29.32 1.72
CA TYR A 553 21.65 -28.69 1.25
C TYR A 553 22.86 -29.15 2.09
N ASP A 554 23.86 -29.74 1.44
CA ASP A 554 25.09 -30.19 2.08
C ASP A 554 26.11 -29.04 2.18
N TYR A 555 26.29 -28.49 3.38
CA TYR A 555 27.23 -27.40 3.64
C TYR A 555 28.71 -27.83 3.61
N ALA A 556 29.02 -29.12 3.52
CA ALA A 556 30.39 -29.60 3.33
C ALA A 556 30.82 -29.56 1.85
N THR A 557 29.89 -29.79 0.92
CA THR A 557 30.16 -29.97 -0.51
C THR A 557 29.53 -28.89 -1.39
N GLY A 558 28.51 -28.19 -0.88
CA GLY A 558 27.69 -27.22 -1.60
C GLY A 558 26.66 -27.86 -2.53
N GLU A 559 26.48 -29.18 -2.48
CA GLU A 559 25.51 -29.91 -3.29
C GLU A 559 24.10 -29.88 -2.67
N SER A 560 23.08 -29.97 -3.52
CA SER A 560 21.67 -29.92 -3.12
C SER A 560 21.01 -31.27 -3.37
N GLY A 561 20.37 -31.80 -2.33
CA GLY A 561 19.63 -33.06 -2.36
C GLY A 561 18.19 -32.91 -2.83
N ALA A 562 17.34 -33.84 -2.41
CA ALA A 562 15.90 -33.78 -2.70
C ALA A 562 15.23 -32.67 -1.87
N ALA A 563 14.11 -32.15 -2.37
CA ALA A 563 13.19 -31.36 -1.56
C ALA A 563 12.59 -32.23 -0.44
N PHE A 564 12.38 -31.64 0.75
CA PHE A 564 11.73 -32.35 1.85
C PHE A 564 10.26 -32.70 1.52
N ASP A 565 9.76 -33.80 2.09
CA ASP A 565 8.38 -34.28 1.91
C ASP A 565 7.50 -33.81 3.08
N PRO A 566 6.48 -32.95 2.88
CA PRO A 566 5.64 -32.44 3.95
C PRO A 566 4.78 -33.53 4.62
N GLU A 567 4.47 -34.62 3.93
CA GLU A 567 3.69 -35.73 4.50
C GLU A 567 4.56 -36.65 5.38
N LYS A 568 5.87 -36.67 5.14
CA LYS A 568 6.84 -37.49 5.90
C LYS A 568 8.16 -36.75 6.09
N PRO A 569 8.20 -35.66 6.88
CA PRO A 569 9.41 -34.88 7.03
C PRO A 569 10.49 -35.69 7.76
N ILE A 570 11.72 -35.61 7.26
CA ILE A 570 12.88 -36.30 7.84
C ILE A 570 13.84 -35.28 8.45
N ASN A 571 14.12 -35.45 9.73
CA ASN A 571 15.18 -34.73 10.44
C ASN A 571 16.32 -35.69 10.79
N ASP A 572 17.32 -35.72 9.91
CA ASP A 572 18.53 -36.52 10.03
C ASP A 572 19.78 -35.71 10.40
N SER A 573 19.59 -34.46 10.87
CA SER A 573 20.67 -33.68 11.48
C SER A 573 21.35 -34.49 12.57
N ARG A 574 22.69 -34.40 12.65
CA ARG A 574 23.45 -35.00 13.75
C ARG A 574 23.12 -34.43 15.13
N ASN A 575 22.52 -33.24 15.17
CA ASN A 575 22.14 -32.55 16.40
C ASN A 575 20.70 -32.87 16.83
N ASN A 576 19.97 -33.69 16.05
CA ASN A 576 18.63 -34.13 16.41
C ASN A 576 18.69 -35.22 17.50
N THR A 577 18.12 -34.92 18.66
CA THR A 577 17.96 -35.87 19.77
C THR A 577 16.56 -36.50 19.84
N GLY A 578 15.65 -36.05 18.96
CA GLY A 578 14.27 -36.45 18.89
C GLY A 578 13.98 -37.59 17.91
N LEU A 579 12.75 -37.61 17.41
CA LEU A 579 12.31 -38.49 16.33
C LEU A 579 12.99 -38.07 15.02
N ARG A 580 13.34 -39.07 14.21
CA ARG A 580 13.90 -38.84 12.86
C ARG A 580 12.80 -38.56 11.83
N GLU A 581 11.70 -39.29 11.90
CA GLU A 581 10.51 -39.04 11.08
C GLU A 581 9.56 -38.18 11.92
N LEU A 582 9.25 -36.98 11.42
CA LEU A 582 8.43 -35.99 12.12
C LEU A 582 6.95 -36.18 11.76
N PRO A 583 6.02 -35.65 12.58
CA PRO A 583 4.63 -35.51 12.17
C PRO A 583 4.51 -34.72 10.85
N PRO A 584 3.49 -34.99 10.02
CA PRO A 584 3.24 -34.23 8.80
C PRO A 584 3.18 -32.72 9.05
N ALA A 585 3.74 -31.94 8.12
CA ALA A 585 3.74 -30.48 8.18
C ALA A 585 2.37 -29.91 7.80
N GLN A 586 1.90 -28.92 8.56
CA GLN A 586 0.67 -28.17 8.29
C GLN A 586 1.02 -26.79 7.73
N PRO A 587 0.27 -26.32 6.71
CA PRO A 587 0.53 -25.03 6.09
C PRO A 587 0.19 -23.86 7.02
N ALA A 588 0.85 -22.71 6.81
CA ALA A 588 0.48 -21.46 7.44
C ALA A 588 -0.92 -20.99 6.99
N MET A 589 -1.63 -20.25 7.85
CA MET A 589 -2.95 -19.70 7.52
C MET A 589 -2.83 -18.51 6.57
N ILE A 590 -1.86 -17.63 6.82
CA ILE A 590 -1.50 -16.47 5.99
C ILE A 590 0.01 -16.43 5.89
N PHE A 591 0.56 -16.06 4.74
CA PHE A 591 2.02 -15.92 4.55
C PHE A 591 2.35 -14.85 3.51
N TYR A 592 3.47 -14.13 3.68
CA TYR A 592 3.84 -13.09 2.70
C TYR A 592 5.35 -12.81 2.61
N PRO A 593 5.87 -12.55 1.39
CA PRO A 593 7.27 -12.21 1.17
C PRO A 593 7.53 -10.69 1.33
N TYR A 594 8.79 -10.28 1.17
CA TYR A 594 9.16 -8.86 1.07
C TYR A 594 8.51 -8.18 -0.15
N ALA A 595 8.37 -8.95 -1.23
CA ALA A 595 7.80 -8.55 -2.52
C ALA A 595 6.25 -8.55 -2.51
N PRO A 596 5.59 -7.96 -3.52
CA PRO A 596 4.14 -8.11 -3.70
C PRO A 596 3.74 -9.58 -3.79
N THR A 597 2.58 -9.92 -3.24
CA THR A 597 1.98 -11.25 -3.36
C THR A 597 0.54 -11.13 -3.87
N GLN A 598 0.13 -12.06 -4.72
CA GLN A 598 -1.25 -12.18 -5.18
C GLN A 598 -2.12 -13.00 -4.22
N ASP A 599 -1.51 -13.81 -3.35
CA ASP A 599 -2.26 -14.64 -2.41
C ASP A 599 -2.92 -13.80 -1.32
N PHE A 600 -2.24 -12.72 -0.89
CA PHE A 600 -2.68 -11.81 0.17
C PHE A 600 -2.26 -10.35 -0.13
N PRO A 601 -2.83 -9.71 -1.16
CA PRO A 601 -2.38 -8.39 -1.61
C PRO A 601 -2.52 -7.28 -0.54
N GLN A 602 -3.43 -7.44 0.42
CA GLN A 602 -3.67 -6.48 1.51
C GLN A 602 -2.45 -6.24 2.40
N VAL A 603 -1.53 -7.22 2.49
CA VAL A 603 -0.34 -7.12 3.36
C VAL A 603 0.73 -6.17 2.82
N GLY A 604 0.61 -5.74 1.55
CA GLY A 604 1.54 -4.81 0.91
C GLY A 604 2.95 -5.38 0.70
N THR A 605 3.96 -4.50 0.76
CA THR A 605 5.39 -4.80 0.51
C THR A 605 6.28 -4.12 1.54
N GLY A 606 7.55 -4.52 1.63
CA GLY A 606 8.55 -3.93 2.54
C GLY A 606 9.00 -4.93 3.60
N GLY A 607 9.63 -4.45 4.68
CA GLY A 607 10.03 -5.28 5.82
C GLY A 607 8.92 -6.19 6.37
N ARG A 608 9.26 -7.23 7.13
CA ARG A 608 8.27 -8.14 7.71
C ARG A 608 8.62 -8.55 9.13
N ASN A 609 7.58 -8.61 9.95
CA ASN A 609 7.54 -9.16 11.29
C ASN A 609 6.05 -9.35 11.68
N ALA A 610 5.49 -10.50 11.30
CA ALA A 610 4.11 -10.89 11.58
C ALA A 610 3.85 -11.08 13.08
N MET A 611 2.70 -10.62 13.57
CA MET A 611 2.22 -10.84 14.93
C MET A 611 0.73 -11.18 14.96
N ALA A 612 0.33 -12.03 15.91
CA ALA A 612 -1.07 -12.34 16.16
C ALA A 612 -1.54 -11.63 17.42
N GLY A 613 -2.67 -10.92 17.29
CA GLY A 613 -3.39 -10.29 18.38
C GLY A 613 -4.64 -11.09 18.78
N PRO A 614 -5.46 -10.51 19.67
CA PRO A 614 -6.60 -11.19 20.25
C PRO A 614 -7.77 -11.39 19.29
N VAL A 615 -8.59 -12.42 19.58
CA VAL A 615 -9.90 -12.63 18.95
C VAL A 615 -10.94 -11.83 19.72
N TYR A 616 -11.76 -11.06 19.01
CA TYR A 616 -12.76 -10.20 19.65
C TYR A 616 -14.13 -10.87 19.79
N TYR A 617 -14.80 -10.63 20.92
CA TYR A 617 -16.19 -11.05 21.16
C TYR A 617 -16.90 -10.02 22.03
N SER A 618 -17.81 -9.25 21.43
CA SER A 618 -18.52 -8.14 22.05
C SER A 618 -19.44 -8.54 23.22
N ASP A 619 -19.82 -9.81 23.32
CA ASP A 619 -20.63 -10.38 24.41
C ASP A 619 -19.81 -10.76 25.64
N LEU A 620 -18.47 -10.71 25.57
CA LEU A 620 -17.60 -10.84 26.75
C LEU A 620 -17.44 -9.53 27.53
N TYR A 621 -17.95 -8.41 26.99
CA TYR A 621 -17.72 -7.07 27.53
C TYR A 621 -19.03 -6.28 27.70
N GLU A 622 -19.05 -5.43 28.73
CA GLU A 622 -20.16 -4.56 29.08
C GLU A 622 -19.75 -3.08 28.96
N GLY A 623 -20.70 -2.20 28.64
CA GLY A 623 -20.46 -0.75 28.53
C GLY A 623 -20.21 -0.24 27.11
N GLU A 624 -19.81 1.03 27.01
CA GLU A 624 -19.67 1.75 25.73
C GLU A 624 -18.27 1.61 25.10
N ASN A 625 -17.31 1.03 25.82
CA ASN A 625 -15.92 0.88 25.38
C ASN A 625 -15.69 -0.29 24.43
N LYS A 626 -16.67 -1.19 24.28
CA LYS A 626 -16.58 -2.35 23.43
C LYS A 626 -16.74 -2.01 21.95
N LEU A 627 -16.09 -2.80 21.10
CA LEU A 627 -16.29 -2.76 19.67
C LEU A 627 -17.66 -3.34 19.30
N PRO A 628 -18.21 -2.96 18.13
CA PRO A 628 -19.46 -3.55 17.64
C PRO A 628 -19.30 -5.05 17.36
N ASP A 629 -20.43 -5.75 17.38
CA ASP A 629 -20.57 -7.18 17.08
C ASP A 629 -20.10 -7.57 15.68
N TYR A 630 -19.86 -6.60 14.80
CA TYR A 630 -19.14 -6.78 13.54
C TYR A 630 -17.81 -7.54 13.71
N TYR A 631 -17.08 -7.32 14.81
CA TYR A 631 -15.78 -7.94 15.05
C TYR A 631 -15.85 -9.29 15.78
N ASP A 632 -17.05 -9.78 16.10
CA ASP A 632 -17.21 -11.04 16.82
C ASP A 632 -16.60 -12.21 16.05
N GLY A 633 -15.69 -12.93 16.70
CA GLY A 633 -14.97 -14.08 16.14
C GLY A 633 -13.85 -13.72 15.14
N LYS A 634 -13.58 -12.44 14.90
CA LYS A 634 -12.45 -12.02 14.07
C LYS A 634 -11.16 -12.04 14.87
N VAL A 635 -10.09 -12.59 14.29
CA VAL A 635 -8.74 -12.50 14.87
C VAL A 635 -8.08 -11.21 14.39
N MET A 636 -7.57 -10.42 15.33
CA MET A 636 -6.75 -9.25 14.99
C MET A 636 -5.34 -9.72 14.71
N ILE A 637 -4.77 -9.29 13.58
CA ILE A 637 -3.36 -9.49 13.26
C ILE A 637 -2.72 -8.14 12.99
N TYR A 638 -1.43 -8.03 13.26
CA TYR A 638 -0.70 -6.79 13.09
C TYR A 638 0.75 -7.07 12.71
N GLU A 639 1.42 -6.06 12.18
CA GLU A 639 2.75 -6.24 11.63
C GLU A 639 3.62 -5.04 11.99
N TRP A 640 4.82 -5.37 12.49
CA TRP A 640 5.68 -4.41 13.16
C TRP A 640 6.46 -3.50 12.20
N MET A 641 6.85 -3.98 11.01
CA MET A 641 7.67 -3.20 10.06
C MET A 641 6.85 -2.19 9.23
N ARG A 642 5.78 -2.67 8.61
CA ARG A 642 4.83 -1.98 7.72
C ARG A 642 3.72 -1.27 8.48
N GLY A 643 3.50 -1.60 9.75
CA GLY A 643 2.63 -0.84 10.65
C GLY A 643 1.14 -0.92 10.32
N TRP A 644 0.68 -2.07 9.81
CA TRP A 644 -0.75 -2.32 9.59
C TRP A 644 -1.37 -3.16 10.71
N MET A 645 -2.69 -3.04 10.84
CA MET A 645 -3.54 -3.91 11.65
C MET A 645 -4.68 -4.41 10.76
N MET A 646 -4.99 -5.71 10.83
CA MET A 646 -6.07 -6.33 10.05
C MET A 646 -7.00 -7.13 10.96
N ALA A 647 -8.28 -7.13 10.62
CA ALA A 647 -9.28 -8.05 11.16
C ALA A 647 -9.46 -9.22 10.17
N VAL A 648 -9.23 -10.44 10.63
CA VAL A 648 -9.35 -11.65 9.82
C VAL A 648 -10.66 -12.35 10.14
N THR A 649 -11.46 -12.56 9.10
CA THR A 649 -12.73 -13.29 9.16
C THR A 649 -12.49 -14.74 8.79
N LEU A 650 -13.00 -15.66 9.61
CA LEU A 650 -12.94 -17.10 9.39
C LEU A 650 -14.33 -17.65 9.08
N PHE A 651 -14.39 -18.75 8.35
CA PHE A 651 -15.59 -19.58 8.27
C PHE A 651 -15.82 -20.31 9.61
N GLU A 652 -17.02 -20.87 9.80
CA GLU A 652 -17.38 -21.62 11.01
C GLU A 652 -16.46 -22.83 11.25
N ASP A 653 -15.93 -23.44 10.19
CA ASP A 653 -14.95 -24.53 10.31
C ASP A 653 -13.55 -24.04 10.74
N GLY A 654 -13.34 -22.73 10.82
CA GLY A 654 -12.11 -22.04 11.17
C GLY A 654 -11.20 -21.67 9.99
N THR A 655 -11.56 -22.03 8.76
CA THR A 655 -10.76 -21.71 7.55
C THR A 655 -10.85 -20.23 7.20
N LEU A 656 -9.80 -19.69 6.57
CA LEU A 656 -9.74 -18.29 6.18
C LEU A 656 -10.87 -17.94 5.19
N ASN A 657 -11.65 -16.91 5.51
CA ASN A 657 -12.61 -16.32 4.57
C ASN A 657 -11.99 -15.08 3.91
N LYS A 658 -11.66 -14.05 4.68
CA LYS A 658 -11.08 -12.80 4.17
C LYS A 658 -10.36 -12.02 5.27
N MET A 659 -9.56 -11.03 4.87
CA MET A 659 -8.96 -10.06 5.79
C MET A 659 -9.26 -8.63 5.35
N GLU A 660 -9.39 -7.73 6.32
CA GLU A 660 -9.64 -6.31 6.06
C GLU A 660 -8.84 -5.42 7.04
N PRO A 661 -8.52 -4.18 6.69
CA PRO A 661 -7.89 -3.24 7.61
C PRO A 661 -8.73 -3.00 8.87
N PHE A 662 -8.09 -3.12 10.04
CA PHE A 662 -8.70 -2.76 11.32
C PHE A 662 -8.24 -1.36 11.74
N ALA A 663 -9.19 -0.46 12.01
CA ALA A 663 -8.93 0.94 12.39
C ALA A 663 -7.86 1.63 11.50
N PRO A 664 -8.02 1.68 10.17
CA PRO A 664 -6.93 2.06 9.24
C PRO A 664 -6.42 3.51 9.38
N ASP A 665 -7.20 4.38 10.02
CA ASP A 665 -6.80 5.76 10.34
C ASP A 665 -5.92 5.85 11.61
N VAL A 666 -5.90 4.80 12.44
CA VAL A 666 -5.00 4.71 13.60
C VAL A 666 -3.60 4.37 13.14
N LYS A 667 -2.67 5.32 13.33
CA LYS A 667 -1.25 5.11 13.05
C LYS A 667 -0.53 4.49 14.25
N VAL A 668 0.29 3.49 13.96
CA VAL A 668 1.11 2.78 14.93
C VAL A 668 2.60 2.89 14.59
N ASN A 669 3.44 2.97 15.61
CA ASN A 669 4.89 3.03 15.52
C ASN A 669 5.47 1.71 16.02
N ASN A 670 5.67 0.75 15.11
CA ASN A 670 6.32 -0.52 15.45
C ASN A 670 5.57 -1.22 16.60
N LEU A 671 4.27 -1.49 16.37
CA LEU A 671 3.36 -2.13 17.33
C LEU A 671 3.93 -3.50 17.73
N ILE A 672 4.28 -3.66 19.00
CA ILE A 672 4.95 -4.85 19.52
C ILE A 672 4.00 -5.76 20.28
N ASP A 673 2.90 -5.22 20.82
CA ASP A 673 1.91 -5.99 21.57
C ASP A 673 0.50 -5.39 21.51
N MET A 674 -0.51 -6.25 21.63
CA MET A 674 -1.94 -5.90 21.60
C MET A 674 -2.72 -6.78 22.58
N GLU A 675 -3.48 -6.15 23.48
CA GLU A 675 -4.27 -6.86 24.51
C GLU A 675 -5.67 -6.25 24.65
N ILE A 676 -6.67 -7.07 25.01
CA ILE A 676 -8.01 -6.59 25.34
C ILE A 676 -8.15 -6.49 26.86
N SER A 677 -8.56 -5.32 27.33
CA SER A 677 -8.92 -5.10 28.74
C SER A 677 -10.27 -5.74 29.11
N ASP A 678 -10.52 -5.91 30.41
CA ASP A 678 -11.78 -6.49 30.92
C ASP A 678 -13.03 -5.65 30.55
N ASP A 679 -12.87 -4.39 30.10
CA ASP A 679 -13.97 -3.54 29.61
C ASP A 679 -14.09 -3.45 28.07
N GLY A 680 -13.29 -4.25 27.35
CA GLY A 680 -13.39 -4.42 25.91
C GLY A 680 -12.56 -3.46 25.07
N ARG A 681 -11.75 -2.57 25.68
CA ARG A 681 -10.78 -1.74 24.93
C ARG A 681 -9.60 -2.56 24.45
N ILE A 682 -9.14 -2.26 23.24
CA ILE A 682 -7.90 -2.80 22.68
C ILE A 682 -6.75 -1.86 23.03
N TYR A 683 -5.84 -2.32 23.86
CA TYR A 683 -4.59 -1.65 24.19
C TYR A 683 -3.51 -1.97 23.15
N LEU A 684 -2.65 -1.00 22.90
CA LEU A 684 -1.55 -1.03 21.94
C LEU A 684 -0.25 -0.63 22.64
N LEU A 685 0.77 -1.48 22.53
CA LEU A 685 2.12 -1.19 23.00
C LEU A 685 3.06 -1.03 21.81
N GLU A 686 3.76 0.10 21.75
CA GLU A 686 4.59 0.49 20.63
C GLU A 686 6.07 0.53 21.04
N TYR A 687 6.91 -0.21 20.31
CA TYR A 687 8.35 -0.25 20.55
C TYR A 687 9.02 1.07 20.18
N GLY A 688 8.47 1.77 19.19
CA GLY A 688 9.09 2.93 18.56
C GLY A 688 10.08 2.52 17.46
N SER A 689 10.63 3.50 16.77
CA SER A 689 11.35 3.27 15.52
C SER A 689 12.78 2.75 15.69
N GLY A 690 13.54 3.19 16.70
CA GLY A 690 14.92 2.78 16.88
C GLY A 690 15.08 1.43 17.60
N TRP A 691 15.93 0.56 17.07
CA TRP A 691 16.28 -0.71 17.73
C TRP A 691 17.20 -0.50 18.93
N PHE A 692 16.98 -1.26 20.01
CA PHE A 692 17.85 -1.33 21.19
C PHE A 692 18.10 0.00 21.91
N THR A 693 17.15 0.94 21.82
CA THR A 693 17.26 2.29 22.37
C THR A 693 15.89 2.77 22.84
N GLN A 694 15.88 3.68 23.82
CA GLN A 694 14.70 4.48 24.09
C GLN A 694 14.29 5.28 22.85
N ASN A 695 13.01 5.23 22.57
CA ASN A 695 12.41 5.85 21.39
C ASN A 695 11.41 6.93 21.81
N GLU A 696 11.54 8.11 21.20
CA GLU A 696 10.58 9.21 21.38
C GLU A 696 9.17 8.84 20.90
N ASP A 697 9.07 7.90 19.95
CA ASP A 697 7.81 7.39 19.39
C ASP A 697 7.38 6.02 19.97
N SER A 698 8.05 5.53 21.02
CA SER A 698 7.53 4.41 21.83
C SER A 698 6.30 4.87 22.61
N GLY A 699 5.35 3.97 22.88
CA GLY A 699 4.12 4.41 23.55
C GLY A 699 3.19 3.32 24.02
N LEU A 700 2.28 3.73 24.90
CA LEU A 700 1.15 2.94 25.35
C LEU A 700 -0.11 3.72 24.98
N SER A 701 -1.04 3.06 24.30
CA SER A 701 -2.30 3.65 23.90
C SER A 701 -3.43 2.63 23.91
N TYR A 702 -4.67 3.08 23.71
CA TYR A 702 -5.78 2.18 23.39
C TYR A 702 -6.63 2.75 22.25
N ILE A 703 -7.39 1.88 21.60
CA ILE A 703 -8.36 2.25 20.56
C ILE A 703 -9.69 2.56 21.23
N GLU A 704 -10.14 3.81 21.09
CA GLU A 704 -11.48 4.26 21.44
C GLU A 704 -12.40 4.09 20.21
N TYR A 705 -13.53 3.42 20.40
CA TYR A 705 -14.57 3.31 19.38
C TYR A 705 -15.71 4.31 19.68
N ASN A 706 -15.94 5.25 18.77
CA ASN A 706 -17.06 6.18 18.85
C ASN A 706 -18.28 5.64 18.06
N GLY A 707 -19.11 4.85 18.75
CA GLY A 707 -20.41 4.39 18.25
C GLY A 707 -21.50 5.46 18.28
N GLY A 708 -21.26 6.61 18.93
CA GLY A 708 -22.22 7.69 19.12
C GLY A 708 -22.25 8.70 17.98
N ASN A 709 -22.77 9.90 18.29
CA ASN A 709 -22.82 11.05 17.39
C ASN A 709 -21.42 11.62 17.16
N ARG A 710 -21.08 11.95 15.91
CA ARG A 710 -19.76 12.48 15.54
C ARG A 710 -19.87 13.92 15.04
N PRO A 711 -18.87 14.78 15.30
CA PRO A 711 -18.89 16.13 14.76
C PRO A 711 -18.84 16.11 13.22
N PRO A 712 -19.46 17.09 12.54
CA PRO A 712 -19.40 17.22 11.08
C PRO A 712 -17.97 17.36 10.54
N LEU A 713 -17.75 16.96 9.29
CA LEU A 713 -16.50 17.16 8.55
C LEU A 713 -16.50 18.50 7.83
N ILE A 714 -15.34 19.19 7.83
CA ILE A 714 -15.10 20.38 7.03
C ILE A 714 -14.17 19.99 5.88
N ASP A 715 -14.74 19.90 4.68
CA ASP A 715 -14.02 19.52 3.46
C ASP A 715 -13.15 20.67 2.94
N SER A 716 -13.65 21.91 3.04
CA SER A 716 -12.87 23.10 2.69
C SER A 716 -13.40 24.35 3.39
N PHE A 717 -12.51 25.30 3.65
CA PHE A 717 -12.85 26.63 4.13
C PHE A 717 -11.99 27.66 3.39
N ILE A 718 -12.64 28.54 2.61
CA ILE A 718 -12.00 29.47 1.69
C ILE A 718 -12.49 30.90 1.98
N VAL A 719 -11.57 31.85 1.93
CA VAL A 719 -11.87 33.29 1.92
C VAL A 719 -11.33 33.88 0.62
N ASP A 720 -12.17 34.58 -0.13
CA ASP A 720 -11.83 35.15 -1.44
C ASP A 720 -10.68 36.18 -1.41
N LYS A 721 -10.59 36.94 -0.31
CA LYS A 721 -9.56 37.96 -0.08
C LYS A 721 -9.02 37.85 1.33
N THR A 722 -7.70 37.77 1.46
CA THR A 722 -7.01 37.74 2.75
C THR A 722 -6.34 39.06 3.10
N SER A 723 -6.35 40.05 2.20
CA SER A 723 -5.85 41.39 2.48
C SER A 723 -6.45 42.44 1.55
N GLY A 724 -6.36 43.71 1.93
CA GLY A 724 -6.78 44.84 1.11
C GLY A 724 -7.17 46.08 1.90
N ARG A 725 -7.37 47.18 1.17
CA ARG A 725 -7.80 48.47 1.73
C ARG A 725 -9.17 48.43 2.41
N LEU A 726 -9.37 49.35 3.34
CA LEU A 726 -10.66 49.56 4.01
C LEU A 726 -11.63 50.38 3.13
N PRO A 727 -12.94 50.09 3.16
CA PRO A 727 -13.54 48.90 3.77
C PRO A 727 -13.18 47.63 2.96
N LEU A 728 -12.71 46.60 3.66
CA LEU A 728 -12.36 45.32 3.03
C LEU A 728 -13.56 44.38 3.12
N GLU A 729 -14.22 44.17 1.99
CA GLU A 729 -15.27 43.15 1.85
C GLU A 729 -14.67 41.80 1.47
N VAL A 730 -14.99 40.79 2.28
CA VAL A 730 -14.58 39.40 2.09
C VAL A 730 -15.80 38.48 2.04
N THR A 731 -15.69 37.42 1.26
CA THR A 731 -16.64 36.31 1.17
C THR A 731 -15.96 35.05 1.69
N ALA A 732 -16.51 34.49 2.76
CA ALA A 732 -16.08 33.25 3.39
C ALA A 732 -17.03 32.12 2.97
N THR A 733 -16.50 31.00 2.47
CA THR A 733 -17.28 29.85 2.02
C THR A 733 -16.73 28.56 2.61
N VAL A 734 -17.61 27.68 3.07
CA VAL A 734 -17.27 26.38 3.65
C VAL A 734 -17.98 25.27 2.89
N GLN A 735 -17.28 24.17 2.66
CA GLN A 735 -17.90 22.89 2.28
C GLN A 735 -17.75 21.96 3.46
N ALA A 736 -18.86 21.36 3.89
CA ALA A 736 -18.92 20.49 5.04
C ALA A 736 -20.10 19.54 4.91
N HIS A 737 -19.98 18.38 5.52
CA HIS A 737 -21.04 17.38 5.56
C HIS A 737 -21.07 16.67 6.92
N ASP A 738 -22.25 16.21 7.30
CA ASP A 738 -22.42 15.33 8.46
C ASP A 738 -22.30 13.87 8.04
N ARG A 739 -21.62 13.08 8.88
CA ARG A 739 -21.32 11.68 8.59
C ARG A 739 -22.55 10.79 8.71
N GLU A 740 -23.40 11.08 9.69
CA GLU A 740 -24.70 10.45 9.89
C GLU A 740 -25.79 11.03 8.97
N LYS A 741 -25.43 11.99 8.10
CA LYS A 741 -26.32 12.73 7.20
C LYS A 741 -27.37 13.54 7.96
N ASP A 742 -27.07 13.93 9.19
CA ASP A 742 -27.88 14.87 9.97
C ASP A 742 -27.79 16.29 9.39
N ALA A 743 -28.77 17.14 9.71
CA ALA A 743 -28.75 18.53 9.30
C ALA A 743 -27.65 19.32 10.04
N ILE A 744 -26.94 20.21 9.33
CA ILE A 744 -25.85 21.02 9.87
C ILE A 744 -26.14 22.53 9.87
N SER A 745 -25.53 23.26 10.80
CA SER A 745 -25.49 24.73 10.87
C SER A 745 -24.05 25.26 10.96
N TYR A 746 -23.85 26.52 10.60
CA TYR A 746 -22.56 27.19 10.53
C TYR A 746 -22.53 28.38 11.49
N VAL A 747 -21.56 28.39 12.41
CA VAL A 747 -21.25 29.53 13.26
C VAL A 747 -19.98 30.21 12.77
N TRP A 748 -20.14 31.30 12.05
CA TRP A 748 -19.05 32.13 11.54
C TRP A 748 -18.49 33.01 12.64
N ASP A 749 -17.17 33.04 12.79
CA ASP A 749 -16.41 33.90 13.68
C ASP A 749 -15.51 34.79 12.83
N PHE A 750 -15.75 36.10 12.86
CA PHE A 750 -15.04 37.07 12.02
C PHE A 750 -13.76 37.59 12.68
N GLY A 751 -13.33 37.05 13.83
CA GLY A 751 -12.07 37.41 14.48
C GLY A 751 -12.04 38.81 15.10
N ASN A 752 -13.15 39.55 15.07
CA ASN A 752 -13.35 40.85 15.71
C ASN A 752 -14.25 40.77 16.97
N GLY A 753 -14.61 39.55 17.40
CA GLY A 753 -15.57 39.28 18.47
C GLY A 753 -17.02 39.14 18.01
N GLU A 754 -17.32 39.43 16.74
CA GLU A 754 -18.62 39.17 16.12
C GLU A 754 -18.71 37.71 15.65
N THR A 755 -19.82 37.06 15.97
CA THR A 755 -20.16 35.73 15.47
C THR A 755 -21.56 35.71 14.88
N LYS A 756 -21.81 34.83 13.90
CA LYS A 756 -23.11 34.67 13.28
C LYS A 756 -23.42 33.21 12.95
N GLU A 757 -24.56 32.72 13.44
CA GLU A 757 -25.06 31.38 13.16
C GLU A 757 -26.07 31.39 12.00
N THR A 758 -25.94 30.47 11.04
CA THR A 758 -26.78 30.37 9.82
C THR A 758 -26.74 28.95 9.23
N SER A 759 -27.68 28.62 8.35
CA SER A 759 -27.65 27.38 7.52
C SER A 759 -26.95 27.59 6.17
N GLU A 760 -26.57 28.83 5.85
CA GLU A 760 -25.87 29.16 4.60
C GLU A 760 -24.38 28.83 4.70
N ASN A 761 -23.86 28.12 3.71
CA ASN A 761 -22.46 27.70 3.63
C ASN A 761 -21.51 28.79 3.08
N SER A 762 -22.04 29.98 2.80
CA SER A 762 -21.27 31.15 2.35
C SER A 762 -21.78 32.41 3.03
N ILE A 763 -20.87 33.31 3.39
CA ILE A 763 -21.21 34.58 4.06
C ILE A 763 -20.27 35.71 3.67
N GLN A 764 -20.81 36.93 3.59
CA GLN A 764 -20.06 38.15 3.37
C GLN A 764 -19.87 38.93 4.67
N HIS A 765 -18.69 39.54 4.82
CA HIS A 765 -18.37 40.43 5.93
C HIS A 765 -17.50 41.61 5.47
N ILE A 766 -17.69 42.77 6.11
CA ILE A 766 -16.97 44.01 5.78
C ILE A 766 -16.16 44.48 6.97
N TYR A 767 -14.82 44.49 6.84
CA TYR A 767 -13.93 45.09 7.82
C TYR A 767 -13.76 46.57 7.55
N SER A 768 -14.18 47.40 8.52
CA SER A 768 -14.11 48.87 8.41
C SER A 768 -12.93 49.47 9.18
N GLU A 769 -12.31 48.70 10.07
CA GLU A 769 -11.18 49.13 10.90
C GLU A 769 -9.89 48.39 10.49
N PRO A 770 -8.72 49.04 10.56
CA PRO A 770 -7.46 48.39 10.25
C PRO A 770 -7.11 47.38 11.33
N GLY A 771 -6.64 46.20 10.92
CA GLY A 771 -6.26 45.17 11.86
C GLY A 771 -6.13 43.79 11.25
N GLU A 772 -5.82 42.84 12.11
CA GLU A 772 -5.71 41.44 11.75
C GLU A 772 -6.83 40.64 12.36
N TYR A 773 -7.59 39.98 11.50
CA TYR A 773 -8.76 39.22 11.87
C TYR A 773 -8.51 37.75 11.57
N LYS A 774 -8.77 36.88 12.54
CA LYS A 774 -8.65 35.43 12.38
C LYS A 774 -10.04 34.85 12.17
N VAL A 775 -10.41 34.65 10.91
CA VAL A 775 -11.74 34.15 10.55
C VAL A 775 -11.76 32.63 10.65
N SER A 776 -12.87 32.10 11.17
CA SER A 776 -13.14 30.66 11.20
C SER A 776 -14.64 30.38 11.16
N VAL A 777 -14.99 29.13 10.94
CA VAL A 777 -16.38 28.65 11.04
C VAL A 777 -16.40 27.40 11.92
N ALA A 778 -17.39 27.31 12.80
CA ALA A 778 -17.73 26.06 13.48
C ALA A 778 -18.97 25.45 12.83
N VAL A 779 -18.85 24.23 12.33
CA VAL A 779 -19.97 23.45 11.78
C VAL A 779 -20.55 22.60 12.89
N LYS A 780 -21.85 22.68 13.09
CA LYS A 780 -22.58 21.94 14.14
C LYS A 780 -23.61 21.03 13.50
N ASP A 781 -23.79 19.83 14.06
CA ASP A 781 -24.92 18.96 13.71
C ASP A 781 -26.16 19.25 14.58
N SER A 782 -27.26 18.60 14.22
CA SER A 782 -28.54 18.70 14.94
C SER A 782 -28.55 18.07 16.35
N LYS A 783 -27.55 17.23 16.67
CA LYS A 783 -27.37 16.55 17.97
C LYS A 783 -26.37 17.27 18.88
N GLY A 784 -25.78 18.38 18.41
CA GLY A 784 -24.94 19.30 19.16
C GLY A 784 -23.43 19.07 19.05
N ALA A 785 -22.94 18.10 18.28
CA ALA A 785 -21.49 17.98 18.06
C ALA A 785 -21.01 19.01 17.02
N SER A 786 -19.76 19.45 17.15
CA SER A 786 -19.25 20.55 16.35
C SER A 786 -17.77 20.42 16.01
N GLN A 787 -17.40 20.81 14.79
CA GLN A 787 -16.02 20.92 14.33
C GLN A 787 -15.70 22.37 13.94
N LYS A 788 -14.51 22.87 14.33
CA LYS A 788 -14.05 24.21 13.93
C LYS A 788 -13.04 24.13 12.79
N SER A 789 -13.14 25.05 11.83
CA SER A 789 -12.20 25.17 10.71
C SER A 789 -10.83 25.65 11.17
N ASN A 790 -9.83 25.50 10.30
CA ASN A 790 -8.59 26.25 10.40
C ASN A 790 -8.85 27.76 10.38
N LEU A 791 -7.94 28.53 10.98
CA LEU A 791 -8.02 29.99 11.05
C LEU A 791 -7.42 30.60 9.78
N VAL A 792 -8.19 31.46 9.10
CA VAL A 792 -7.69 32.27 7.96
C VAL A 792 -7.42 33.68 8.46
N ARG A 793 -6.18 34.15 8.31
CA ARG A 793 -5.79 35.51 8.69
C ARG A 793 -6.18 36.49 7.58
N ILE A 794 -6.93 37.51 7.95
CA ILE A 794 -7.32 38.62 7.09
C ILE A 794 -6.61 39.87 7.59
N THR A 795 -5.86 40.51 6.70
CA THR A 795 -5.14 41.76 6.96
C THR A 795 -5.94 42.91 6.36
N ALA A 796 -6.80 43.55 7.17
CA ALA A 796 -7.60 44.67 6.70
C ALA A 796 -6.84 45.99 6.89
N GLY A 797 -6.80 46.81 5.84
CA GLY A 797 -6.07 48.07 5.83
C GLY A 797 -4.62 47.98 5.35
N ASN A 798 -4.21 46.86 4.75
CA ASN A 798 -2.98 46.75 3.96
C ASN A 798 -3.23 45.82 2.77
N SER A 799 -2.80 46.20 1.57
CA SER A 799 -2.93 45.47 0.31
C SER A 799 -1.60 44.84 -0.06
N ARG A 800 -1.61 43.67 -0.72
CA ARG A 800 -0.34 43.03 -1.11
C ARG A 800 0.29 43.81 -2.28
N PRO A 801 1.57 44.20 -2.20
CA PRO A 801 2.25 44.88 -3.30
C PRO A 801 2.32 44.02 -4.56
N VAL A 802 2.27 44.67 -5.71
CA VAL A 802 2.43 44.05 -7.03
C VAL A 802 3.85 44.32 -7.52
N VAL A 803 4.61 43.26 -7.81
CA VAL A 803 5.98 43.34 -8.34
C VAL A 803 5.98 42.93 -9.80
N SER A 804 6.67 43.68 -10.65
CA SER A 804 6.94 43.33 -12.05
C SER A 804 8.43 43.46 -12.37
N ILE A 805 8.88 42.69 -13.36
CA ILE A 805 10.26 42.71 -13.85
C ILE A 805 10.22 43.09 -15.33
N ASP A 806 10.87 44.21 -15.65
CA ASP A 806 11.06 44.69 -17.01
C ASP A 806 12.49 44.33 -17.48
N LEU A 807 12.62 43.49 -18.50
CA LEU A 807 13.90 43.25 -19.18
C LEU A 807 14.10 44.32 -20.27
N LYS A 808 15.24 45.02 -20.26
CA LYS A 808 15.58 46.10 -21.21
C LYS A 808 16.82 45.73 -22.05
N GLY A 809 16.87 46.24 -23.28
CA GLY A 809 18.10 46.26 -24.08
C GLY A 809 18.46 44.97 -24.85
N GLY A 810 17.54 44.02 -25.03
CA GLY A 810 17.78 42.80 -25.80
C GLY A 810 16.51 41.99 -26.09
N ASN A 811 16.69 40.83 -26.73
CA ASN A 811 15.64 39.86 -27.04
C ASN A 811 15.00 39.30 -25.75
N SER A 812 13.67 39.29 -25.68
CA SER A 812 12.91 38.87 -24.49
C SER A 812 12.66 37.36 -24.41
N SER A 813 13.11 36.59 -25.40
CA SER A 813 13.03 35.12 -25.41
C SER A 813 14.37 34.45 -25.09
N PHE A 814 15.49 35.09 -25.43
CA PHE A 814 16.81 34.45 -25.38
C PHE A 814 17.86 35.20 -24.53
N PHE A 815 18.66 34.45 -23.78
CA PHE A 815 19.92 34.91 -23.23
C PHE A 815 21.10 34.33 -24.02
N ILE A 816 22.16 35.15 -24.17
CA ILE A 816 23.43 34.75 -24.78
C ILE A 816 24.51 34.78 -23.70
N ALA A 817 25.27 33.69 -23.56
CA ALA A 817 26.36 33.60 -22.60
C ALA A 817 27.36 34.75 -22.82
N GLY A 818 27.65 35.51 -21.76
CA GLY A 818 28.55 36.66 -21.80
C GLY A 818 27.96 37.97 -22.36
N ALA A 819 26.74 37.98 -22.92
CA ALA A 819 26.08 39.20 -23.37
C ALA A 819 25.22 39.80 -22.23
N PRO A 820 25.43 41.06 -21.81
CA PRO A 820 24.70 41.63 -20.69
C PRO A 820 23.21 41.86 -21.01
N ILE A 821 22.34 41.52 -20.06
CA ILE A 821 20.89 41.82 -20.04
C ILE A 821 20.64 42.92 -19.02
N GLU A 822 19.99 44.01 -19.42
CA GLU A 822 19.53 45.03 -18.49
C GLU A 822 18.16 44.64 -17.93
N TYR A 823 17.93 44.88 -16.64
CA TYR A 823 16.62 44.67 -16.01
C TYR A 823 16.27 45.81 -15.07
N GLU A 824 14.97 46.01 -14.86
CA GLU A 824 14.37 46.95 -13.94
C GLU A 824 13.23 46.25 -13.20
N VAL A 825 13.28 46.20 -11.87
CA VAL A 825 12.18 45.76 -11.03
C VAL A 825 11.30 46.96 -10.71
N ARG A 826 10.01 46.81 -10.94
CA ARG A 826 8.99 47.80 -10.57
C ARG A 826 8.09 47.22 -9.50
N VAL A 827 7.74 48.08 -8.55
CA VAL A 827 6.84 47.75 -7.46
C VAL A 827 5.72 48.78 -7.49
N GLU A 828 4.49 48.29 -7.51
CA GLU A 828 3.30 49.09 -7.29
C GLU A 828 2.64 48.61 -6.01
N ASP A 829 2.60 49.47 -5.00
CA ASP A 829 1.81 49.23 -3.80
C ASP A 829 0.41 49.82 -4.01
N PRO A 830 -0.67 49.01 -4.05
CA PRO A 830 -2.03 49.49 -4.22
C PRO A 830 -2.50 50.49 -3.16
N ASP A 831 -1.82 50.57 -2.01
CA ASP A 831 -2.14 51.50 -0.93
C ASP A 831 -1.49 52.89 -1.10
N GLY A 832 -0.67 53.08 -2.13
CA GLY A 832 -0.07 54.37 -2.49
C GLY A 832 1.05 54.84 -1.56
N THR A 833 1.70 53.89 -0.86
CA THR A 833 2.90 54.14 -0.04
C THR A 833 4.12 54.44 -0.91
N GLU A 834 5.10 55.18 -0.36
CA GLU A 834 6.37 55.43 -1.05
C GLU A 834 7.22 54.15 -1.00
N ILE A 835 7.67 53.66 -2.17
CA ILE A 835 8.39 52.39 -2.28
C ILE A 835 9.82 52.51 -1.73
N ASN A 836 10.09 51.79 -0.63
CA ASN A 836 11.44 51.65 -0.08
C ASN A 836 12.27 50.64 -0.90
N THR A 837 13.21 51.13 -1.69
CA THR A 837 14.03 50.29 -2.60
C THR A 837 14.95 49.30 -1.88
N GLU A 838 15.21 49.48 -0.57
CA GLU A 838 16.00 48.53 0.24
C GLU A 838 15.25 47.21 0.51
N ASN A 839 13.92 47.20 0.41
CA ASN A 839 13.08 46.00 0.63
C ASN A 839 12.84 45.18 -0.64
N ILE A 840 13.48 45.55 -1.76
CA ILE A 840 13.41 44.79 -3.01
C ILE A 840 14.51 43.73 -2.99
N PHE A 841 14.12 42.46 -3.05
CA PHE A 841 15.03 41.33 -3.18
C PHE A 841 15.00 40.78 -4.61
N VAL A 842 16.18 40.57 -5.20
CA VAL A 842 16.35 40.10 -6.58
C VAL A 842 17.38 38.97 -6.64
N SER A 843 17.03 37.86 -7.28
CA SER A 843 17.94 36.71 -7.50
C SER A 843 17.94 36.25 -8.95
N VAL A 844 19.07 35.67 -9.38
CA VAL A 844 19.22 35.03 -10.69
C VAL A 844 19.63 33.57 -10.51
N ASP A 845 18.89 32.68 -11.16
CA ASP A 845 19.13 31.25 -11.18
C ASP A 845 19.23 30.73 -12.63
N TYR A 846 19.95 29.63 -12.81
CA TYR A 846 20.06 28.93 -14.09
C TYR A 846 19.50 27.51 -13.92
N LEU A 847 18.55 27.13 -14.78
CA LEU A 847 17.81 25.88 -14.73
C LEU A 847 17.94 25.10 -16.05
N GLU A 848 17.71 23.80 -16.02
CA GLU A 848 17.89 22.92 -17.18
C GLU A 848 16.71 22.93 -18.17
N GLY A 849 15.54 23.48 -17.77
CA GLY A 849 14.35 23.55 -18.62
C GLY A 849 13.15 24.27 -17.99
N MET A 850 12.12 24.58 -18.79
CA MET A 850 10.90 25.29 -18.34
C MET A 850 10.06 24.50 -17.34
N ASP A 851 10.12 23.16 -17.37
CA ASP A 851 9.42 22.32 -16.38
C ASP A 851 9.97 22.55 -14.96
N GLN A 852 11.29 22.76 -14.82
CA GLN A 852 11.91 23.13 -13.55
C GLN A 852 11.52 24.54 -13.09
N VAL A 853 11.26 25.48 -14.04
CA VAL A 853 10.74 26.82 -13.73
C VAL A 853 9.33 26.71 -13.16
N ASN A 854 8.44 25.94 -13.80
CA ASN A 854 7.06 25.74 -13.38
C ASN A 854 6.96 24.99 -12.04
N MET A 855 7.81 23.99 -11.81
CA MET A 855 7.93 23.31 -10.51
C MET A 855 8.48 24.24 -9.41
N SER A 856 9.39 25.15 -9.76
CA SER A 856 9.91 26.14 -8.82
C SER A 856 8.84 27.18 -8.46
N MET A 857 8.03 27.67 -9.41
CA MET A 857 6.97 28.66 -9.14
C MET A 857 5.86 28.12 -8.20
N GLY A 858 5.69 26.80 -8.10
CA GLY A 858 4.74 26.16 -7.19
C GLY A 858 5.22 26.01 -5.74
N HIS A 859 6.52 25.78 -5.49
CA HIS A 859 7.13 25.67 -4.16
C HIS A 859 8.66 25.72 -4.30
N GLN A 860 9.34 26.83 -3.94
CA GLN A 860 10.80 26.90 -4.15
C GLN A 860 11.63 26.27 -3.01
N LYS A 861 12.28 25.15 -3.38
CA LYS A 861 13.55 24.53 -2.90
C LYS A 861 13.75 24.21 -1.42
N VAL A 862 12.97 24.76 -0.50
CA VAL A 862 12.89 24.26 0.88
C VAL A 862 12.05 22.98 0.95
N SER A 863 11.28 22.64 -0.10
CA SER A 863 10.40 21.47 -0.11
C SER A 863 11.11 20.14 -0.35
N ALA A 864 11.99 19.96 -1.35
CA ALA A 864 12.47 18.61 -1.69
C ALA A 864 13.29 17.92 -0.58
N ALA A 865 14.13 18.65 0.15
CA ALA A 865 14.85 18.09 1.30
C ALA A 865 13.92 17.87 2.52
N VAL A 866 12.88 18.70 2.69
CA VAL A 866 11.87 18.54 3.74
C VAL A 866 10.92 17.39 3.42
N THR A 867 10.51 17.22 2.17
CA THR A 867 9.74 16.09 1.65
C THR A 867 10.57 14.82 1.70
N GLY A 868 11.84 14.86 1.29
CA GLY A 868 12.77 13.74 1.45
C GLY A 868 12.94 13.31 2.90
N LYS A 869 13.03 14.27 3.83
CA LYS A 869 13.03 14.00 5.27
C LYS A 869 11.69 13.45 5.77
N ALA A 870 10.57 13.98 5.30
CA ALA A 870 9.25 13.49 5.66
C ALA A 870 9.02 12.06 5.11
N LEU A 871 9.54 11.75 3.93
CA LEU A 871 9.51 10.41 3.34
C LEU A 871 10.36 9.43 4.15
N THR A 872 11.58 9.78 4.54
CA THR A 872 12.39 8.90 5.41
C THR A 872 11.74 8.67 6.77
N GLN A 873 10.95 9.64 7.27
CA GLN A 873 10.22 9.54 8.54
C GLN A 873 8.88 8.80 8.43
N SER A 874 8.28 8.74 7.24
CA SER A 874 6.98 8.07 7.00
C SER A 874 7.12 6.65 6.46
N MET A 875 8.31 6.27 6.00
CA MET A 875 8.64 4.91 5.56
C MET A 875 9.35 4.11 6.67
N ASP A 876 9.44 2.80 6.49
CA ASP A 876 10.23 1.86 7.34
C ASP A 876 11.73 2.17 7.36
N CYS A 877 12.20 3.06 6.48
CA CYS A 877 13.53 3.69 6.54
C CYS A 877 13.93 4.15 7.95
N LYS A 878 13.01 4.75 8.72
CA LYS A 878 13.29 5.28 10.08
C LYS A 878 13.67 4.21 11.08
N ALA A 879 13.26 2.95 10.85
CA ALA A 879 13.54 1.87 11.77
C ALA A 879 15.04 1.52 11.77
N CYS A 880 15.64 1.55 10.58
CA CYS A 880 17.02 1.13 10.37
C CYS A 880 18.02 2.29 10.28
N HIS A 881 17.58 3.50 9.95
CA HIS A 881 18.42 4.67 9.75
C HIS A 881 17.91 5.89 10.53
N LYS A 882 18.81 6.61 11.21
CA LYS A 882 18.52 7.93 11.79
C LYS A 882 19.38 9.02 11.14
N GLU A 883 19.03 10.29 11.35
CA GLU A 883 19.77 11.42 10.73
C GLU A 883 21.25 11.48 11.16
N ARG A 884 21.52 11.29 12.46
CA ARG A 884 22.86 11.48 13.06
C ARG A 884 23.33 10.35 13.98
N GLU A 885 22.44 9.44 14.36
CA GLU A 885 22.73 8.34 15.28
C GLU A 885 22.69 7.00 14.55
N GLY A 886 23.61 6.08 14.86
CA GLY A 886 23.54 4.71 14.34
C GLY A 886 22.32 3.97 14.91
N SER A 887 21.66 3.14 14.08
CA SER A 887 20.66 2.15 14.50
C SER A 887 21.19 0.77 14.07
N ILE A 888 20.37 -0.10 13.49
CA ILE A 888 20.83 -1.36 12.89
C ILE A 888 21.58 -1.15 11.55
N GLY A 889 21.30 -0.05 10.85
CA GLY A 889 22.05 0.45 9.69
C GLY A 889 22.84 1.75 9.99
N PRO A 890 23.65 2.24 9.03
CA PRO A 890 24.41 3.49 9.16
C PRO A 890 23.48 4.71 9.20
N ASN A 891 23.91 5.81 9.83
CA ASN A 891 23.10 7.03 9.87
C ASN A 891 23.17 7.84 8.55
N TYR A 892 22.19 8.70 8.29
CA TYR A 892 22.11 9.45 7.02
C TYR A 892 23.32 10.37 6.81
N LEU A 893 23.88 10.94 7.88
CA LEU A 893 25.10 11.76 7.78
C LEU A 893 26.31 10.94 7.35
N GLU A 894 26.51 9.73 7.87
CA GLU A 894 27.58 8.80 7.46
C GLU A 894 27.44 8.39 5.99
N ILE A 895 26.20 8.15 5.55
CA ILE A 895 25.91 7.87 4.14
C ILE A 895 26.27 9.09 3.28
N ALA A 896 25.83 10.29 3.68
CA ALA A 896 26.13 11.53 2.98
C ALA A 896 27.64 11.77 2.87
N GLU A 897 28.38 11.60 3.96
CA GLU A 897 29.83 11.75 4.01
C GLU A 897 30.57 10.71 3.15
N LYS A 898 30.13 9.45 3.15
CA LYS A 898 30.76 8.39 2.33
C LYS A 898 30.62 8.66 0.83
N TYR A 899 29.50 9.24 0.40
CA TYR A 899 29.16 9.38 -1.01
C TYR A 899 29.27 10.83 -1.55
N LYS A 900 29.68 11.81 -0.73
CA LYS A 900 29.71 13.24 -1.11
C LYS A 900 30.59 13.56 -2.33
N ASP A 901 31.64 12.77 -2.56
CA ASP A 901 32.61 12.98 -3.66
C ASP A 901 32.38 12.02 -4.85
N GLN A 902 31.29 11.24 -4.84
CA GLN A 902 31.00 10.25 -5.88
C GLN A 902 30.07 10.83 -6.97
N GLU A 903 30.52 10.86 -8.23
CA GLU A 903 29.80 11.49 -9.35
C GLU A 903 28.40 10.89 -9.63
N ASP A 904 28.19 9.60 -9.32
CA ASP A 904 26.91 8.89 -9.51
C ASP A 904 26.16 8.63 -8.19
N ALA A 905 26.51 9.31 -7.09
CA ALA A 905 25.93 9.10 -5.76
C ALA A 905 24.40 9.13 -5.74
N MET A 906 23.78 10.05 -6.50
CA MET A 906 22.32 10.14 -6.59
C MET A 906 21.70 8.89 -7.21
N ALA A 907 22.26 8.36 -8.30
CA ALA A 907 21.74 7.17 -8.98
C ALA A 907 22.00 5.91 -8.15
N TYR A 908 23.17 5.82 -7.51
CA TYR A 908 23.53 4.72 -6.62
C TYR A 908 22.60 4.63 -5.41
N LEU A 909 22.34 5.76 -4.73
CA LEU A 909 21.45 5.81 -3.56
C LEU A 909 20.00 5.49 -3.95
N GLN A 910 19.48 6.03 -5.05
CA GLN A 910 18.14 5.70 -5.54
C GLN A 910 17.99 4.19 -5.80
N LYS A 911 18.97 3.59 -6.49
CA LYS A 911 19.00 2.15 -6.76
C LYS A 911 19.03 1.34 -5.46
N LYS A 912 19.86 1.74 -4.49
CA LYS A 912 19.96 1.06 -3.20
C LYS A 912 18.68 1.17 -2.36
N ILE A 913 17.97 2.29 -2.41
CA ILE A 913 16.68 2.46 -1.73
C ILE A 913 15.62 1.53 -2.37
N ALA A 914 15.58 1.47 -3.70
CA ALA A 914 14.61 0.65 -4.43
C ALA A 914 14.88 -0.86 -4.29
N GLU A 915 16.14 -1.30 -4.44
CA GLU A 915 16.52 -2.72 -4.53
C GLU A 915 17.03 -3.32 -3.21
N GLY A 916 17.33 -2.50 -2.21
CA GLY A 916 17.95 -2.94 -0.95
C GLY A 916 19.39 -3.47 -1.13
N GLY A 917 19.83 -4.28 -0.16
CA GLY A 917 21.06 -5.08 -0.25
C GLY A 917 21.89 -5.14 1.03
N SER A 918 22.96 -5.93 1.01
CA SER A 918 23.82 -6.22 2.16
C SER A 918 25.31 -5.93 1.87
N GLY A 919 26.15 -5.97 2.91
CA GLY A 919 27.62 -6.05 2.79
C GLY A 919 28.39 -4.72 2.63
N VAL A 920 27.71 -3.58 2.46
CA VAL A 920 28.38 -2.27 2.29
C VAL A 920 28.76 -1.60 3.63
N TRP A 921 27.98 -1.89 4.68
CA TRP A 921 28.11 -1.30 6.02
C TRP A 921 28.08 -2.33 7.16
N GLY A 922 28.01 -3.63 6.84
CA GLY A 922 27.89 -4.73 7.80
C GLY A 922 27.15 -5.94 7.22
N GLU A 923 26.84 -6.90 8.08
CA GLU A 923 26.14 -8.15 7.74
C GLU A 923 24.61 -7.99 7.69
N VAL A 924 24.07 -6.90 8.26
CA VAL A 924 22.64 -6.57 8.25
C VAL A 924 22.19 -6.19 6.82
N MET A 925 21.12 -6.84 6.34
CA MET A 925 20.52 -6.56 5.03
C MET A 925 19.60 -5.33 5.10
N MET A 926 19.71 -4.41 4.14
CA MET A 926 18.76 -3.32 3.93
C MET A 926 17.57 -3.84 3.10
N PRO A 927 16.31 -3.75 3.59
CA PRO A 927 15.12 -4.11 2.83
C PRO A 927 14.96 -3.31 1.54
N ALA A 928 14.36 -3.92 0.52
CA ALA A 928 14.02 -3.28 -0.74
C ALA A 928 12.69 -2.53 -0.65
N HIS A 929 12.57 -1.40 -1.35
CA HIS A 929 11.32 -0.64 -1.48
C HIS A 929 10.93 -0.58 -2.96
N PRO A 930 10.46 -1.67 -3.59
CA PRO A 930 10.24 -1.70 -5.05
C PRO A 930 9.12 -0.77 -5.54
N ASN A 931 8.21 -0.36 -4.64
CA ASN A 931 7.05 0.48 -4.95
C ASN A 931 7.29 1.98 -4.73
N ILE A 932 8.47 2.38 -4.24
CA ILE A 932 8.83 3.79 -4.14
C ILE A 932 9.02 4.35 -5.55
N THR A 933 8.50 5.53 -5.81
CA THR A 933 8.67 6.17 -7.12
C THR A 933 10.11 6.68 -7.31
N GLN A 934 10.49 6.85 -8.57
CA GLN A 934 11.78 7.48 -8.91
C GLN A 934 11.89 8.90 -8.33
N ASP A 935 10.77 9.62 -8.20
CA ASP A 935 10.77 10.96 -7.61
C ASP A 935 10.93 10.93 -6.08
N GLU A 936 10.29 9.99 -5.38
CA GLU A 936 10.44 9.82 -3.93
C GLU A 936 11.86 9.37 -3.56
N THR A 937 12.44 8.40 -4.28
CA THR A 937 13.85 7.99 -4.07
C THR A 937 14.82 9.13 -4.32
N ARG A 938 14.56 9.96 -5.34
CA ARG A 938 15.34 11.16 -5.62
C ARG A 938 15.23 12.17 -4.48
N GLN A 939 14.04 12.41 -3.94
CA GLN A 939 13.83 13.34 -2.81
C GLN A 939 14.54 12.86 -1.54
N ILE A 940 14.47 11.56 -1.23
CA ILE A 940 15.19 10.95 -0.10
C ILE A 940 16.71 11.10 -0.29
N ALA A 941 17.25 10.75 -1.46
CA ALA A 941 18.68 10.87 -1.75
C ALA A 941 19.16 12.33 -1.71
N GLN A 942 18.32 13.28 -2.16
CA GLN A 942 18.58 14.72 -2.06
C GLN A 942 18.62 15.20 -0.61
N TYR A 943 17.70 14.74 0.24
CA TYR A 943 17.74 15.02 1.68
C TYR A 943 19.05 14.52 2.30
N ILE A 944 19.43 13.27 2.05
CA ILE A 944 20.68 12.68 2.58
C ILE A 944 21.89 13.53 2.17
N GLN A 945 22.03 13.87 0.87
CA GLN A 945 23.15 14.69 0.40
C GLN A 945 23.11 16.12 0.94
N SER A 946 21.93 16.67 1.26
CA SER A 946 21.80 18.00 1.83
C SER A 946 22.45 18.14 3.21
N LEU A 947 22.65 17.02 3.93
CA LEU A 947 23.24 17.02 5.27
C LEU A 947 24.71 17.48 5.31
N VAL A 948 25.39 17.51 4.15
CA VAL A 948 26.80 17.90 4.01
C VAL A 948 27.03 19.09 3.04
N ALA A 949 25.97 19.79 2.61
CA ALA A 949 26.06 20.91 1.66
C ALA A 949 26.25 22.28 2.36
N ASP A 950 27.30 23.03 2.02
CA ASP A 950 27.64 24.35 2.60
C ASP A 950 26.63 25.46 2.23
N GLN A 951 25.91 26.00 3.23
CA GLN A 951 25.00 27.14 3.08
C GLN A 951 25.73 28.50 3.22
N ALA A 952 25.94 29.20 2.10
CA ALA A 952 26.22 30.63 2.08
C ALA A 952 25.12 31.37 1.29
N SER A 953 24.34 32.21 1.97
CA SER A 953 23.27 33.04 1.37
C SER A 953 23.82 33.94 0.25
N LYS A 954 23.40 33.74 -1.00
CA LYS A 954 23.69 34.67 -2.10
C LYS A 954 23.06 36.03 -1.78
N LYS A 955 23.84 37.12 -1.85
CA LYS A 955 23.34 38.50 -1.67
C LYS A 955 22.37 38.87 -2.80
N SER A 956 21.30 39.59 -2.46
CA SER A 956 20.35 40.18 -3.42
C SER A 956 21.07 41.05 -4.45
N LEU A 957 20.63 40.98 -5.71
CA LEU A 957 21.00 41.94 -6.74
C LEU A 957 20.25 43.28 -6.53
N PRO A 958 20.76 44.42 -7.07
CA PRO A 958 20.06 45.71 -7.00
C PRO A 958 18.74 45.71 -7.79
N PRO A 959 17.77 46.61 -7.51
CA PRO A 959 16.49 46.67 -8.21
C PRO A 959 16.58 46.97 -9.72
N PHE A 960 17.69 47.55 -10.16
CA PHE A 960 18.02 47.71 -11.57
C PHE A 960 19.49 47.39 -11.78
N GLY A 961 19.83 46.82 -12.92
CA GLY A 961 21.23 46.47 -13.18
C GLY A 961 21.44 45.69 -14.46
N LYS A 962 22.64 45.13 -14.58
CA LYS A 962 23.06 44.28 -15.69
C LYS A 962 23.38 42.88 -15.19
N ILE A 963 22.76 41.87 -15.78
CA ILE A 963 23.08 40.46 -15.57
C ILE A 963 23.93 40.03 -16.75
N VAL A 964 25.10 39.46 -16.48
CA VAL A 964 25.91 38.80 -17.52
C VAL A 964 25.67 37.30 -17.38
N PRO A 965 24.96 36.65 -18.32
CA PRO A 965 24.67 35.23 -18.25
C PRO A 965 25.94 34.38 -18.20
N GLN A 966 26.04 33.55 -17.16
CA GLN A 966 27.10 32.56 -16.94
C GLN A 966 26.46 31.19 -16.65
N PRO A 967 25.87 30.54 -17.66
CA PRO A 967 25.19 29.25 -17.46
C PRO A 967 26.17 28.16 -17.01
N THR A 968 25.73 27.27 -16.12
CA THR A 968 26.47 26.03 -15.80
C THR A 968 26.23 24.98 -16.89
N GLN A 969 27.07 23.94 -16.95
CA GLN A 969 26.96 22.88 -17.96
C GLN A 969 25.57 22.21 -17.87
N GLY A 970 24.77 22.31 -18.94
CA GLY A 970 23.39 21.79 -19.00
C GLY A 970 22.27 22.81 -18.79
N SER A 971 22.58 24.05 -18.35
CA SER A 971 21.58 25.11 -18.16
C SER A 971 20.96 25.59 -19.47
N LYS A 972 19.62 25.59 -19.56
CA LYS A 972 18.86 26.04 -20.74
C LYS A 972 17.98 27.26 -20.49
N VAL A 973 17.76 27.65 -19.23
CA VAL A 973 16.90 28.78 -18.85
C VAL A 973 17.59 29.63 -17.77
N LEU A 974 17.52 30.95 -17.91
CA LEU A 974 17.84 31.93 -16.88
C LEU A 974 16.54 32.41 -16.24
N VAL A 975 16.44 32.37 -14.91
CA VAL A 975 15.28 32.87 -14.15
C VAL A 975 15.72 34.02 -13.27
N LEU A 976 15.07 35.18 -13.42
CA LEU A 976 15.21 36.35 -12.59
C LEU A 976 13.98 36.44 -11.68
N THR A 977 14.16 36.37 -10.37
CA THR A 977 13.07 36.49 -9.39
C THR A 977 13.21 37.78 -8.62
N ALA A 978 12.09 38.49 -8.42
CA ALA A 978 12.04 39.72 -7.64
C ALA A 978 10.90 39.65 -6.62
N SER A 979 11.14 40.17 -5.42
CA SER A 979 10.12 40.33 -4.39
C SER A 979 10.27 41.67 -3.68
N TYR A 980 9.18 42.18 -3.14
CA TYR A 980 9.14 43.42 -2.36
C TYR A 980 8.23 43.23 -1.16
N THR A 981 8.71 43.68 0.00
CA THR A 981 7.92 43.74 1.23
C THR A 981 7.64 45.20 1.58
N ASP A 982 6.37 45.55 1.73
CA ASP A 982 5.97 46.90 2.17
C ASP A 982 6.38 47.16 3.64
N GLU A 983 6.07 48.33 4.18
CA GLU A 983 6.35 48.67 5.59
C GLU A 983 5.15 48.44 6.52
N GLY A 984 4.03 47.95 5.98
CA GLY A 984 2.73 47.92 6.64
C GLY A 984 2.13 49.32 6.87
N GLN A 985 0.88 49.38 7.34
CA GLN A 985 0.20 50.64 7.68
C GLN A 985 -0.26 50.64 9.14
N GLY A 986 0.32 51.53 9.96
CA GLY A 986 -0.05 51.69 11.37
C GLY A 986 0.29 50.47 12.23
N SER A 987 -0.72 49.68 12.62
CA SER A 987 -0.55 48.45 13.43
C SER A 987 -0.70 47.16 12.62
N VAL A 988 -0.87 47.28 11.30
CA VAL A 988 -1.09 46.18 10.36
C VAL A 988 0.26 45.70 9.80
N THR A 989 0.54 44.39 9.82
CA THR A 989 1.87 43.87 9.46
C THR A 989 2.21 44.02 7.97
N PRO A 990 3.50 44.13 7.63
CA PRO A 990 3.96 44.15 6.25
C PRO A 990 3.52 42.97 5.38
N LEU A 991 3.31 43.21 4.08
CA LEU A 991 3.00 42.17 3.08
C LEU A 991 4.05 42.12 1.98
N THR A 992 4.33 40.91 1.48
CA THR A 992 5.31 40.66 0.40
C THR A 992 4.61 40.28 -0.91
N GLY A 993 4.97 40.97 -1.99
CA GLY A 993 4.68 40.58 -3.38
C GLY A 993 5.92 39.96 -4.06
N THR A 994 5.72 39.00 -4.95
CA THR A 994 6.81 38.28 -5.66
C THR A 994 6.44 38.04 -7.12
N THR A 995 7.43 38.07 -8.02
CA THR A 995 7.29 37.76 -9.45
C THR A 995 8.58 37.18 -10.02
N SER A 996 8.52 36.54 -11.19
CA SER A 996 9.70 36.02 -11.90
C SER A 996 9.61 36.28 -13.40
N ALA A 997 10.75 36.56 -14.03
CA ALA A 997 10.93 36.61 -15.48
C ALA A 997 11.94 35.55 -15.91
N TYR A 998 11.78 34.99 -17.11
CA TYR A 998 12.66 33.93 -17.61
C TYR A 998 13.12 34.21 -19.05
N LEU A 999 14.32 33.74 -19.38
CA LEU A 999 14.90 33.76 -20.72
C LEU A 999 15.46 32.38 -21.04
N GLN A 1000 15.23 31.88 -22.26
CA GLN A 1000 15.77 30.60 -22.72
C GLN A 1000 17.16 30.78 -23.35
N SER A 1001 17.91 29.70 -23.58
CA SER A 1001 19.14 29.78 -24.37
C SER A 1001 18.83 30.12 -25.83
N SER A 1002 19.70 30.91 -26.49
CA SER A 1002 19.59 31.19 -27.93
C SER A 1002 19.74 29.95 -28.83
N THR A 1003 20.16 28.81 -28.26
CA THR A 1003 20.12 27.50 -28.92
C THR A 1003 18.97 26.68 -28.33
N VAL A 1004 17.93 26.47 -29.14
CA VAL A 1004 16.72 25.72 -28.79
C VAL A 1004 16.85 24.30 -29.29
N GLY A 1005 16.85 23.32 -28.38
CA GLY A 1005 16.75 21.90 -28.70
C GLY A 1005 15.29 21.45 -28.85
N PHE A 1006 15.08 20.25 -29.38
CA PHE A 1006 13.75 19.67 -29.55
C PHE A 1006 13.39 18.75 -28.37
N SER A 1007 12.11 18.39 -28.25
CA SER A 1007 11.60 17.43 -27.26
C SER A 1007 10.42 16.65 -27.84
N LYS A 1008 9.96 15.60 -27.13
CA LYS A 1008 8.74 14.85 -27.51
C LYS A 1008 7.50 15.76 -27.64
N ASN A 1009 7.48 16.89 -26.93
CA ASN A 1009 6.38 17.85 -26.93
C ASN A 1009 6.57 18.97 -27.97
N THR A 1010 7.64 18.95 -28.77
CA THR A 1010 7.81 19.94 -29.85
C THR A 1010 6.70 19.78 -30.88
N LYS A 1011 5.95 20.85 -31.13
CA LYS A 1011 4.85 20.88 -32.09
C LYS A 1011 5.39 20.71 -33.50
N ALA A 1012 5.05 19.60 -34.15
CA ALA A 1012 5.45 19.31 -35.51
C ALA A 1012 4.37 18.49 -36.22
N ASP A 1013 4.37 18.58 -37.55
CA ASP A 1013 3.50 17.82 -38.44
C ASP A 1013 4.36 17.14 -39.50
N GLY A 1014 4.20 15.82 -39.64
CA GLY A 1014 5.02 14.96 -40.51
C GLY A 1014 6.44 14.62 -39.99
N MET A 1015 6.99 15.35 -39.02
CA MET A 1015 8.31 15.03 -38.43
C MET A 1015 8.22 14.08 -37.23
N SER A 1016 9.14 13.12 -37.13
CA SER A 1016 9.15 12.14 -36.03
C SER A 1016 10.20 12.48 -34.97
N TYR A 1017 9.82 12.45 -33.69
CA TYR A 1017 10.75 12.64 -32.58
C TYR A 1017 11.54 11.34 -32.27
N VAL A 1018 12.87 11.44 -32.12
CA VAL A 1018 13.74 10.33 -31.76
C VAL A 1018 14.79 10.78 -30.75
N LYS A 1019 15.08 9.93 -29.75
CA LYS A 1019 16.20 10.12 -28.82
C LYS A 1019 17.37 9.23 -29.24
N PHE A 1020 18.52 9.80 -29.57
CA PHE A 1020 19.69 9.06 -30.04
C PHE A 1020 20.98 9.59 -29.40
N GLY A 1021 21.75 8.71 -28.76
CA GLY A 1021 23.01 9.08 -28.09
C GLY A 1021 22.85 10.12 -26.98
N GLY A 1022 21.67 10.19 -26.34
CA GLY A 1022 21.34 11.20 -25.33
C GLY A 1022 20.85 12.54 -25.88
N MET A 1023 20.79 12.71 -27.20
CA MET A 1023 20.26 13.91 -27.86
C MET A 1023 18.81 13.72 -28.30
N ASP A 1024 18.03 14.78 -28.20
CA ASP A 1024 16.63 14.88 -28.63
C ASP A 1024 16.58 15.45 -30.06
N LEU A 1025 16.04 14.68 -31.01
CA LEU A 1025 16.11 14.97 -32.44
C LEU A 1025 14.72 14.94 -33.11
N LEU A 1026 14.54 15.73 -34.17
CA LEU A 1026 13.38 15.64 -35.08
C LEU A 1026 13.82 15.10 -36.44
N VAL A 1027 13.29 13.94 -36.83
CA VAL A 1027 13.58 13.28 -38.10
C VAL A 1027 12.69 13.86 -39.20
N LEU A 1028 13.32 14.28 -40.29
CA LEU A 1028 12.64 14.83 -41.46
C LEU A 1028 12.03 13.72 -42.32
N PRO A 1029 10.76 13.81 -42.71
CA PRO A 1029 10.15 12.89 -43.67
C PRO A 1029 10.60 13.16 -45.11
N GLU A 1030 10.07 12.39 -46.06
CA GLU A 1030 10.23 12.62 -47.51
C GLU A 1030 9.31 13.75 -48.02
N ASP A 1031 8.11 13.85 -47.45
CA ASP A 1031 7.11 14.86 -47.80
C ASP A 1031 7.33 16.21 -47.11
N GLU A 1032 6.62 17.24 -47.58
CA GLU A 1032 6.57 18.54 -46.93
C GLU A 1032 6.06 18.40 -45.48
N SER A 1033 6.75 19.05 -44.54
CA SER A 1033 6.51 18.95 -43.11
C SER A 1033 6.95 20.22 -42.41
N TRP A 1034 6.55 20.40 -41.15
CA TRP A 1034 6.95 21.57 -40.39
C TRP A 1034 7.09 21.28 -38.89
N PHE A 1035 7.88 22.11 -38.21
CA PHE A 1035 7.85 22.22 -36.74
C PHE A 1035 7.67 23.68 -36.34
N ALA A 1036 7.14 23.92 -35.15
CA ALA A 1036 6.84 25.25 -34.64
C ALA A 1036 7.46 25.49 -33.26
N LEU A 1037 7.92 26.71 -33.05
CA LEU A 1037 8.32 27.24 -31.75
C LEU A 1037 7.35 28.36 -31.38
N GLU A 1038 6.77 28.30 -30.18
CA GLU A 1038 5.73 29.25 -29.75
C GLU A 1038 6.34 30.38 -28.91
N ASN A 1039 5.73 31.57 -28.99
CA ASN A 1039 6.12 32.77 -28.24
C ASN A 1039 7.62 33.08 -28.36
N ILE A 1040 8.10 33.37 -29.58
CA ILE A 1040 9.50 33.76 -29.83
C ILE A 1040 9.57 35.24 -30.23
N ASP A 1041 10.36 36.02 -29.49
CA ASP A 1041 10.77 37.37 -29.85
C ASP A 1041 11.87 37.27 -30.91
N LEU A 1042 11.66 37.88 -32.08
CA LEU A 1042 12.67 37.93 -33.16
C LEU A 1042 13.47 39.23 -33.16
N THR A 1043 13.22 40.14 -32.23
CA THR A 1043 13.90 41.44 -32.16
C THR A 1043 15.42 41.24 -32.09
N GLY A 1044 16.13 41.82 -33.06
CA GLY A 1044 17.59 41.75 -33.16
C GLY A 1044 18.16 40.45 -33.76
N VAL A 1045 17.34 39.43 -33.98
CA VAL A 1045 17.74 38.19 -34.68
C VAL A 1045 17.94 38.50 -36.16
N LYS A 1046 19.06 38.07 -36.73
CA LYS A 1046 19.40 38.28 -38.15
C LYS A 1046 19.25 37.01 -38.96
N ASN A 1047 19.51 35.87 -38.34
CA ASN A 1047 19.40 34.57 -38.99
C ASN A 1047 19.09 33.49 -37.96
N VAL A 1048 18.53 32.39 -38.45
CA VAL A 1048 18.34 31.16 -37.67
C VAL A 1048 19.15 30.06 -38.32
N MET A 1049 19.97 29.39 -37.53
CA MET A 1049 20.79 28.25 -37.95
C MET A 1049 20.13 26.95 -37.49
N LEU A 1050 19.76 26.10 -38.44
CA LEU A 1050 19.35 24.72 -38.15
C LEU A 1050 20.57 23.81 -38.22
N THR A 1051 20.81 23.06 -37.15
CA THR A 1051 21.84 22.02 -37.12
C THR A 1051 21.21 20.69 -37.53
N LEU A 1052 21.77 20.04 -38.55
CA LEU A 1052 21.30 18.76 -39.07
C LEU A 1052 22.34 17.67 -38.83
N GLY A 1053 21.88 16.46 -38.51
CA GLY A 1053 22.70 15.25 -38.34
C GLY A 1053 22.18 14.10 -39.20
N TRP A 1054 23.09 13.25 -39.66
CA TRP A 1054 22.76 12.07 -40.47
C TRP A 1054 23.84 11.00 -40.36
N GLN A 1055 23.48 9.74 -40.60
CA GLN A 1055 24.45 8.64 -40.69
C GLN A 1055 25.15 8.57 -42.06
N ALA A 1056 24.47 9.01 -43.11
CA ALA A 1056 25.03 9.17 -44.46
C ALA A 1056 24.51 10.47 -45.09
N PRO A 1057 25.33 11.22 -45.84
CA PRO A 1057 24.96 12.53 -46.36
C PRO A 1057 23.78 12.46 -47.34
N PRO A 1058 22.82 13.40 -47.25
CA PRO A 1058 21.69 13.44 -48.16
C PRO A 1058 22.14 13.69 -49.60
N THR A 1059 21.49 13.03 -50.57
CA THR A 1059 21.80 13.16 -52.00
C THR A 1059 21.06 14.32 -52.69
N ALA A 1060 20.11 14.95 -51.99
CA ALA A 1060 19.31 16.07 -52.45
C ALA A 1060 19.55 17.32 -51.59
N SER A 1061 19.19 18.48 -52.13
CA SER A 1061 19.19 19.73 -51.35
C SER A 1061 18.11 19.72 -50.26
N ILE A 1062 18.36 20.41 -49.15
CA ILE A 1062 17.40 20.57 -48.05
C ILE A 1062 17.05 22.05 -47.95
N THR A 1063 15.78 22.39 -48.13
CA THR A 1063 15.29 23.76 -48.07
C THR A 1063 14.31 23.91 -46.91
N PHE A 1064 14.48 24.98 -46.14
CA PHE A 1064 13.54 25.40 -45.12
C PHE A 1064 13.07 26.83 -45.37
N GLU A 1065 11.79 27.04 -45.14
CA GLU A 1065 11.16 28.35 -45.06
C GLU A 1065 10.80 28.64 -43.60
N LEU A 1066 11.08 29.86 -43.15
CA LEU A 1066 10.64 30.34 -41.84
C LEU A 1066 9.40 31.21 -42.03
N ARG A 1067 8.30 30.88 -41.36
CA ARG A 1067 6.99 31.52 -41.54
C ARG A 1067 6.38 31.97 -40.21
N LYS A 1068 5.65 33.10 -40.27
CA LYS A 1068 5.01 33.73 -39.11
C LYS A 1068 3.61 33.16 -38.87
N ASP A 1069 3.31 32.79 -37.63
CA ASP A 1069 2.02 32.41 -37.02
C ASP A 1069 1.33 31.14 -37.55
N SER A 1070 1.63 30.70 -38.78
CA SER A 1070 1.14 29.43 -39.34
C SER A 1070 2.11 28.84 -40.40
N PRO A 1071 1.97 27.55 -40.77
CA PRO A 1071 2.79 26.92 -41.83
C PRO A 1071 2.63 27.58 -43.21
N ASP A 1072 1.49 28.22 -43.49
CA ASP A 1072 1.22 28.97 -44.72
C ASP A 1072 1.35 30.49 -44.53
N GLY A 1073 1.82 30.92 -43.36
CA GLY A 1073 1.88 32.32 -42.96
C GLY A 1073 2.93 33.13 -43.71
N ALA A 1074 3.10 34.40 -43.30
CA ALA A 1074 4.03 35.31 -43.96
C ALA A 1074 5.48 34.77 -43.92
N LEU A 1075 6.12 34.69 -45.09
CA LEU A 1075 7.51 34.24 -45.22
C LEU A 1075 8.46 35.26 -44.59
N LEU A 1076 9.22 34.84 -43.59
CA LEU A 1076 10.21 35.65 -42.89
C LEU A 1076 11.62 35.47 -43.46
N GLY A 1077 11.89 34.31 -44.05
CA GLY A 1077 13.16 33.99 -44.71
C GLY A 1077 13.18 32.56 -45.22
N SER A 1078 14.15 32.24 -46.08
CA SER A 1078 14.41 30.88 -46.54
C SER A 1078 15.89 30.56 -46.53
N GLY A 1079 16.20 29.27 -46.37
CA GLY A 1079 17.56 28.75 -46.37
C GLY A 1079 17.61 27.42 -47.10
N THR A 1080 18.58 27.26 -47.99
CA THR A 1080 18.82 26.01 -48.71
C THR A 1080 20.24 25.53 -48.44
N MET A 1081 20.36 24.28 -47.99
CA MET A 1081 21.61 23.56 -47.91
C MET A 1081 21.75 22.68 -49.16
N PRO A 1082 22.79 22.87 -50.00
CA PRO A 1082 23.04 21.98 -51.13
C PRO A 1082 23.47 20.59 -50.66
N ALA A 1083 23.32 19.59 -51.53
CA ALA A 1083 23.78 18.22 -51.23
C ALA A 1083 25.29 18.22 -50.85
N PRO A 1084 25.68 17.64 -49.70
CA PRO A 1084 27.07 17.68 -49.23
C PRO A 1084 28.02 16.93 -50.17
N ALA A 1085 29.16 17.55 -50.50
CA ALA A 1085 30.15 16.97 -51.43
C ALA A 1085 31.09 15.92 -50.80
N ALA A 1086 31.03 15.70 -49.47
CA ALA A 1086 31.92 14.80 -48.73
C ALA A 1086 31.19 14.10 -47.58
N ALA A 1087 31.74 12.98 -47.10
CA ALA A 1087 31.24 12.26 -45.92
C ALA A 1087 31.49 13.05 -44.63
N GLN A 1088 30.63 14.04 -44.37
CA GLN A 1088 30.57 14.76 -43.09
C GLN A 1088 29.38 14.22 -42.27
N PRO A 1089 29.49 14.13 -40.93
CA PRO A 1089 28.46 13.53 -40.07
C PRO A 1089 27.23 14.43 -39.82
N GLY A 1090 27.20 15.63 -40.39
CA GLY A 1090 26.11 16.59 -40.24
C GLY A 1090 26.34 17.84 -41.08
N GLY A 1091 25.41 18.79 -41.00
CA GLY A 1091 25.47 20.06 -41.72
C GLY A 1091 24.71 21.17 -41.01
N MET A 1092 24.90 22.39 -41.48
CA MET A 1092 24.23 23.58 -40.94
C MET A 1092 23.51 24.29 -42.07
N LEU A 1093 22.24 24.63 -41.84
CA LEU A 1093 21.40 25.38 -42.76
C LEU A 1093 21.10 26.74 -42.14
N MET A 1094 21.49 27.80 -42.84
CA MET A 1094 21.26 29.18 -42.42
C MET A 1094 20.01 29.72 -43.11
N ILE A 1095 19.04 30.16 -42.32
CA ILE A 1095 17.87 30.90 -42.80
C ILE A 1095 18.11 32.37 -42.47
N ASN A 1096 18.35 33.18 -43.50
CA ASN A 1096 18.49 34.62 -43.32
C ASN A 1096 17.09 35.25 -43.31
N LEU A 1097 16.86 36.17 -42.38
CA LEU A 1097 15.59 36.90 -42.32
C LEU A 1097 15.61 38.03 -43.37
N ASP A 1098 14.66 38.02 -44.29
CA ASP A 1098 14.61 38.93 -45.43
C ASP A 1098 14.21 40.37 -45.01
N ASN A 1099 13.61 40.52 -43.82
CA ASN A 1099 13.29 41.80 -43.19
C ASN A 1099 13.59 41.74 -41.68
N ALA A 1100 13.93 42.88 -41.08
CA ALA A 1100 14.06 42.99 -39.62
C ALA A 1100 12.67 42.83 -38.97
N VAL A 1101 12.37 41.64 -38.45
CA VAL A 1101 11.16 41.38 -37.65
C VAL A 1101 11.46 41.78 -36.22
N ASN A 1102 10.98 42.95 -35.80
CA ASN A 1102 11.12 43.44 -34.43
C ASN A 1102 9.77 43.30 -33.71
N ASP A 1103 9.33 42.06 -33.54
CA ASP A 1103 8.03 41.73 -32.97
C ASP A 1103 8.06 40.36 -32.29
N MET A 1104 7.13 40.17 -31.36
CA MET A 1104 6.83 38.87 -30.78
C MET A 1104 6.07 38.03 -31.81
N VAL A 1105 6.42 36.76 -31.94
CA VAL A 1105 5.72 35.82 -32.82
C VAL A 1105 5.06 34.74 -31.98
N ASP A 1106 3.73 34.61 -32.09
CA ASP A 1106 2.95 33.62 -31.34
C ASP A 1106 3.35 32.19 -31.75
N GLY A 1107 3.61 31.97 -33.04
CA GLY A 1107 4.15 30.71 -33.55
C GLY A 1107 5.13 30.92 -34.71
N LEU A 1108 6.36 30.46 -34.56
CA LEU A 1108 7.40 30.51 -35.58
C LEU A 1108 7.55 29.14 -36.24
N TYR A 1109 7.13 29.02 -37.50
CA TYR A 1109 7.05 27.75 -38.23
C TYR A 1109 8.23 27.57 -39.16
N PHE A 1110 8.89 26.43 -39.06
CA PHE A 1110 9.98 26.00 -39.94
C PHE A 1110 9.44 24.93 -40.87
N VAL A 1111 9.20 25.31 -42.13
CA VAL A 1111 8.57 24.45 -43.13
C VAL A 1111 9.64 23.86 -44.03
N TYR A 1112 9.78 22.53 -44.00
CA TYR A 1112 10.65 21.77 -44.90
C TYR A 1112 10.01 21.67 -46.28
N LYS A 1113 10.70 22.17 -47.31
CA LYS A 1113 10.27 22.10 -48.71
C LYS A 1113 11.13 21.09 -49.47
N PRO A 1114 10.64 19.86 -49.74
CA PRO A 1114 11.36 18.89 -50.56
C PRO A 1114 11.45 19.36 -52.02
N THR A 1115 12.58 19.07 -52.67
CA THR A 1115 12.77 19.37 -54.10
C THR A 1115 12.02 18.35 -54.95
N GLU A 1116 11.04 18.82 -55.73
CA GLU A 1116 10.15 17.96 -56.52
C GLU A 1116 10.95 17.07 -57.50
N GLY A 1117 10.85 15.75 -57.34
CA GLY A 1117 11.53 14.76 -58.18
C GLY A 1117 12.95 14.34 -57.74
N GLU A 1118 13.50 14.88 -56.65
CA GLU A 1118 14.78 14.45 -56.07
C GLU A 1118 14.58 13.49 -54.87
N ASN A 1119 15.31 12.37 -54.83
CA ASN A 1119 15.32 11.46 -53.68
C ASN A 1119 16.51 11.80 -52.76
N ARG A 1120 16.25 12.00 -51.45
CA ARG A 1120 17.25 12.36 -50.43
C ARG A 1120 18.17 11.19 -50.01
N GLY A 1121 17.90 9.99 -50.48
CA GLY A 1121 18.60 8.75 -50.13
C GLY A 1121 17.96 8.05 -48.91
N PRO A 1122 18.35 6.78 -48.64
CA PRO A 1122 17.69 5.94 -47.64
C PRO A 1122 18.05 6.27 -46.19
N ALA A 1123 19.02 7.16 -45.95
CA ALA A 1123 19.47 7.50 -44.60
C ALA A 1123 18.60 8.63 -44.00
N PRO A 1124 18.13 8.51 -42.75
CA PRO A 1124 17.35 9.56 -42.11
C PRO A 1124 18.21 10.79 -41.86
N VAL A 1125 17.63 11.97 -42.11
CA VAL A 1125 18.19 13.27 -41.73
C VAL A 1125 17.41 13.80 -40.55
N ALA A 1126 18.10 14.22 -39.50
CA ALA A 1126 17.49 14.71 -38.28
C ALA A 1126 17.95 16.14 -37.95
N LEU A 1127 17.03 16.96 -37.45
CA LEU A 1127 17.31 18.26 -36.85
C LEU A 1127 17.76 18.05 -35.39
N VAL A 1128 18.85 18.72 -35.02
CA VAL A 1128 19.47 18.63 -33.69
C VAL A 1128 19.04 19.81 -32.81
N ASN A 1129 19.09 21.03 -33.35
CA ASN A 1129 18.64 22.25 -32.68
C ASN A 1129 18.42 23.39 -33.69
N ALA A 1130 17.77 24.46 -33.23
CA ALA A 1130 17.71 25.75 -33.89
C ALA A 1130 18.47 26.79 -33.05
N THR A 1131 19.43 27.49 -33.65
CA THR A 1131 20.18 28.57 -32.99
C THR A 1131 19.82 29.92 -33.60
N PHE A 1132 19.37 30.85 -32.77
CA PHE A 1132 18.99 32.21 -33.13
C PHE A 1132 20.21 33.13 -32.95
N ASN A 1133 20.63 33.83 -34.02
CA ASN A 1133 21.83 34.68 -34.03
C ASN A 1133 21.57 36.14 -34.40
#